data_AF-A0A0A8E3H1-F1
#
_entry.id   AF-A0A0A8E3H1-F1
#
_cell.length_a   1.000
_cell.length_b   1.000
_cell.length_c   1.000
_cell.angle_alpha   90.00
_cell.angle_beta   90.00
_cell.angle_gamma   90.00
#
_symmetry.space_group_name_H-M   'P 1'
#
loop_
_entity.id
_entity.type
_entity.pdbx_description
1 polymer ?
#
loop_
_entity_poly.entity_id
_entity_poly.type
_entity_poly.pdbx_seq_one_letter_code
_entity_poly.pdbx_strand_id
1 'polypeptide(L)'
;MDIKRKLVSVVTLTLMGSSAFAAEAWSTSNLSSYSAGTIVTDEGKTYKCKPWPQSGWCKIAAYKPAGTYGADAWDETGPGPSPTPSEQVTASVSINGELPTTAEVDFVSSKGTFAVSNGKVTLEYPKDASETYTVKLKNDEGTISPSTVTVSAATTTIALTYTAKPAPEPTPGIKAWDPSAIYNGGDQVTYNGSIYEAKYWTQGNNPETSGEWGPWKLIGEDPAQEMATLDFTIPTKPSFITSDEKPSISIFNENDVKVAEIKNAAWGSKAKIDVPAGKLKVQVASIGTSQGIATPNSFSIAKDETKNISINYKQAQVGSINLTASADNNAVKSTTYTIKNSTGDVVSQGEVNFTSATVIDNLLASDEGLKYTISAKSFTYNGYSYEAQPIVVTVTTGNSADAQLNFTTTKIASVRVIVTVSDMPNDKETTLHFTSNSGSSQLLKVADNGVYTEELPKDGDTWNITTDNISGYKANISPNQFNTNQNQQNVTVTFEQVAPVEAGKKVIGYWENWKPALPEMEGSGGDKSADYYKPSFANYSHVLYSFLTLSNQPNSDNPPNTNWDGSAIYETMTLKPVLEVMNDTTYSYNWQAGKIKAMIDATHQEGKKFIWAIGGWSDLQQTIKPEQIDSFVTQCVNLLKQYGDGIDFDWEHLHQLANGQPNPNAKEQTDTLAKTMLKLRQALDDAGMYDKEVGYTTRFNAFFGNSEDHGFPAKFNSDGEGLAIDGWLKDHGSSLNEVVNWVNIMAYDVGPEYMPNGQTWNMEVYKDVLNSFSKHVDPNLVILGFEPGGQAAGGIWEGMDVSKQAIDYVANNNYGGSMFWAINQPPYNSTEITGLNADKLAAYSKEQFGLDDE
;
A
#
# COMPACT_ATOMS: atom_id res chain seq x y z
N MET A 1 31.19 -33.33 -64.81
CA MET A 1 30.68 -32.04 -64.32
C MET A 1 29.67 -32.37 -63.21
N ASP A 2 30.04 -32.44 -61.93
CA ASP A 2 30.42 -31.32 -61.01
C ASP A 2 29.35 -30.21 -60.98
N ILE A 3 28.77 -29.71 -59.87
CA ILE A 3 29.09 -29.73 -58.42
C ILE A 3 27.82 -29.37 -57.57
N LYS A 4 27.64 -30.12 -56.46
CA LYS A 4 27.16 -29.88 -55.05
C LYS A 4 26.18 -28.76 -54.60
N ARG A 5 25.12 -29.20 -53.86
CA ARG A 5 24.64 -28.89 -52.45
C ARG A 5 23.08 -28.87 -52.40
N LYS A 6 22.37 -29.88 -51.85
CA LYS A 6 21.95 -30.20 -50.43
C LYS A 6 20.75 -29.36 -49.92
N LEU A 7 19.66 -29.86 -49.29
CA LEU A 7 19.32 -31.11 -48.58
C LEU A 7 17.77 -31.38 -48.63
N VAL A 8 17.29 -32.41 -49.34
CA VAL A 8 16.68 -33.71 -48.91
C VAL A 8 15.27 -33.67 -48.27
N SER A 9 14.28 -34.16 -49.04
CA SER A 9 12.95 -34.62 -48.61
C SER A 9 13.00 -35.92 -47.81
N VAL A 10 12.15 -36.06 -46.79
CA VAL A 10 11.67 -37.37 -46.30
C VAL A 10 10.20 -37.26 -45.89
N VAL A 11 9.39 -38.11 -46.51
CA VAL A 11 8.02 -38.51 -46.13
C VAL A 11 8.14 -39.54 -45.00
N THR A 12 7.39 -39.39 -43.89
CA THR A 12 7.35 -40.43 -42.85
C THR A 12 5.95 -40.62 -42.26
N LEU A 13 5.32 -41.72 -42.67
CA LEU A 13 4.64 -42.73 -41.86
C LEU A 13 4.08 -42.29 -40.47
N THR A 14 2.76 -42.09 -40.39
CA THR A 14 2.05 -41.96 -39.11
C THR A 14 1.88 -43.34 -38.48
N LEU A 15 2.78 -43.69 -37.54
CA LEU A 15 2.59 -44.81 -36.62
C LEU A 15 1.56 -44.44 -35.54
N MET A 16 0.59 -45.32 -35.29
CA MET A 16 -0.18 -45.33 -34.04
C MET A 16 0.78 -45.57 -32.87
N GLY A 17 1.16 -44.51 -32.18
CA GLY A 17 1.84 -44.59 -30.88
C GLY A 17 0.80 -44.71 -29.77
N SER A 18 0.75 -45.88 -29.12
CA SER A 18 0.06 -46.08 -27.85
C SER A 18 0.59 -45.10 -26.81
N SER A 19 -0.22 -44.11 -26.42
CA SER A 19 0.04 -43.27 -25.26
C SER A 19 -0.01 -44.12 -23.99
N ALA A 20 1.15 -44.37 -23.38
CA ALA A 20 1.25 -44.95 -22.05
C ALA A 20 0.68 -43.94 -21.05
N PHE A 21 -0.49 -44.24 -20.48
CA PHE A 21 -1.03 -43.48 -19.34
C PHE A 21 -0.05 -43.62 -18.17
N ALA A 22 0.43 -42.50 -17.64
CA ALA A 22 1.23 -42.48 -16.42
C ALA A 22 0.37 -43.00 -15.25
N ALA A 23 0.90 -43.93 -14.46
CA ALA A 23 0.19 -44.47 -13.30
C ALA A 23 -0.04 -43.38 -12.24
N GLU A 24 -1.26 -43.30 -11.69
CA GLU A 24 -1.63 -42.33 -10.66
C GLU A 24 -1.10 -42.71 -9.28
N ALA A 25 -0.92 -41.73 -8.38
CA ALA A 25 -0.47 -42.02 -7.01
C ALA A 25 -1.54 -42.79 -6.21
N TRP A 26 -1.11 -43.78 -5.42
CA TRP A 26 -2.03 -44.51 -4.55
C TRP A 26 -2.62 -43.58 -3.49
N SER A 27 -3.94 -43.58 -3.34
CA SER A 27 -4.69 -42.77 -2.38
C SER A 27 -5.79 -43.57 -1.66
N THR A 28 -6.03 -43.21 -0.40
CA THR A 28 -7.13 -43.73 0.42
C THR A 28 -8.50 -43.18 0.00
N SER A 29 -8.56 -42.07 -0.73
CA SER A 29 -9.81 -41.50 -1.26
C SER A 29 -10.41 -42.31 -2.42
N ASN A 30 -9.56 -43.09 -3.12
CA ASN A 30 -9.93 -43.77 -4.36
C ASN A 30 -10.00 -45.30 -4.22
N LEU A 31 -10.01 -45.82 -2.98
CA LEU A 31 -9.89 -47.25 -2.70
C LEU A 31 -10.89 -48.14 -3.46
N SER A 32 -12.13 -47.69 -3.64
CA SER A 32 -13.17 -48.45 -4.34
C SER A 32 -12.88 -48.66 -5.83
N SER A 33 -12.08 -47.78 -6.44
CA SER A 33 -11.72 -47.78 -7.86
C SER A 33 -10.67 -48.83 -8.23
N TYR A 34 -9.86 -49.28 -7.27
CA TYR A 34 -8.77 -50.21 -7.53
C TYR A 34 -9.29 -51.62 -7.79
N SER A 35 -8.99 -52.15 -8.95
CA SER A 35 -9.35 -53.51 -9.36
C SER A 35 -8.13 -54.26 -9.91
N ALA A 36 -8.26 -55.57 -10.11
CA ALA A 36 -7.20 -56.40 -10.67
C ALA A 36 -6.55 -55.73 -11.90
N GLY A 37 -5.24 -55.53 -11.84
CA GLY A 37 -4.46 -54.90 -12.89
C GLY A 37 -4.34 -53.38 -12.84
N THR A 38 -4.99 -52.70 -11.88
CA THR A 38 -4.81 -51.25 -11.65
C THR A 38 -3.37 -50.94 -11.31
N ILE A 39 -2.79 -49.92 -11.94
CA ILE A 39 -1.40 -49.53 -11.74
C ILE A 39 -1.38 -48.19 -11.01
N VAL A 40 -0.62 -48.12 -9.92
CA VAL A 40 -0.45 -46.93 -9.08
C VAL A 40 1.03 -46.69 -8.76
N THR A 41 1.37 -45.48 -8.34
CA THR A 41 2.69 -45.16 -7.79
C THR A 41 2.64 -44.93 -6.29
N ASP A 42 3.60 -45.45 -5.55
CA ASP A 42 3.74 -45.27 -4.10
C ASP A 42 5.23 -45.31 -3.74
N GLU A 43 5.69 -44.39 -2.88
CA GLU A 43 7.09 -44.28 -2.43
C GLU A 43 8.15 -44.40 -3.55
N GLY A 44 7.89 -43.77 -4.71
CA GLY A 44 8.82 -43.74 -5.85
C GLY A 44 8.87 -45.02 -6.69
N LYS A 45 7.96 -45.95 -6.46
CA LYS A 45 7.83 -47.22 -7.19
C LYS A 45 6.44 -47.37 -7.80
N THR A 46 6.33 -48.17 -8.85
CA THR A 46 5.07 -48.47 -9.54
C THR A 46 4.58 -49.86 -9.14
N TYR A 47 3.31 -49.97 -8.77
CA TYR A 47 2.69 -51.19 -8.28
C TYR A 47 1.44 -51.53 -9.08
N LYS A 48 1.21 -52.83 -9.34
CA LYS A 48 0.03 -53.33 -10.05
C LYS A 48 -0.79 -54.22 -9.13
N CYS A 49 -2.08 -53.91 -8.99
CA CYS A 49 -3.00 -54.69 -8.16
C CYS A 49 -3.11 -56.13 -8.69
N LYS A 50 -2.96 -57.11 -7.79
CA LYS A 50 -2.96 -58.54 -8.11
C LYS A 50 -4.33 -59.02 -8.64
N PRO A 51 -4.36 -60.09 -9.45
CA PRO A 51 -5.61 -60.72 -9.87
C PRO A 51 -6.38 -61.35 -8.70
N TRP A 52 -7.58 -61.87 -8.98
CA TRP A 52 -8.38 -62.58 -7.99
C TRP A 52 -7.62 -63.84 -7.47
N PRO A 53 -7.68 -64.16 -6.16
CA PRO A 53 -8.54 -63.58 -5.12
C PRO A 53 -8.04 -62.29 -4.44
N GLN A 54 -6.79 -61.89 -4.63
CA GLN A 54 -6.16 -60.78 -3.87
C GLN A 54 -6.65 -59.39 -4.29
N SER A 55 -7.24 -59.26 -5.49
CA SER A 55 -7.73 -57.97 -6.03
C SER A 55 -8.68 -57.18 -5.11
N GLY A 56 -9.38 -57.84 -4.18
CA GLY A 56 -10.25 -57.17 -3.21
C GLY A 56 -9.48 -56.41 -2.12
N TRP A 57 -8.25 -56.83 -1.82
CA TRP A 57 -7.40 -56.20 -0.80
C TRP A 57 -6.80 -54.88 -1.27
N CYS A 58 -6.63 -54.69 -2.59
CA CYS A 58 -6.21 -53.40 -3.15
C CYS A 58 -7.16 -52.26 -2.76
N LYS A 59 -8.41 -52.58 -2.43
CA LYS A 59 -9.45 -51.62 -2.00
C LYS A 59 -9.46 -51.34 -0.49
N ILE A 60 -8.51 -51.90 0.27
CA ILE A 60 -8.44 -51.77 1.72
C ILE A 60 -7.19 -50.97 2.08
N ALA A 61 -7.35 -49.88 2.83
CA ALA A 61 -6.25 -48.95 3.16
C ALA A 61 -5.04 -49.64 3.83
N ALA A 62 -5.27 -50.70 4.62
CA ALA A 62 -4.22 -51.45 5.30
C ALA A 62 -3.24 -52.16 4.33
N TYR A 63 -3.66 -52.40 3.09
CA TYR A 63 -2.84 -53.00 2.03
C TYR A 63 -2.27 -51.93 1.09
N LYS A 64 -1.86 -50.77 1.64
CA LYS A 64 -1.07 -49.76 0.91
C LYS A 64 0.10 -50.43 0.17
N PRO A 65 0.41 -50.12 -1.11
CA PRO A 65 1.40 -50.85 -1.91
C PRO A 65 2.80 -50.98 -1.29
N ALA A 66 3.36 -49.89 -0.75
CA ALA A 66 4.65 -49.91 -0.05
C ALA A 66 4.52 -50.18 1.46
N GLY A 67 3.30 -50.44 1.96
CA GLY A 67 3.01 -50.70 3.38
C GLY A 67 3.27 -52.15 3.81
N THR A 68 3.16 -52.41 5.12
CA THR A 68 3.47 -53.71 5.76
C THR A 68 2.80 -54.91 5.11
N TYR A 69 1.56 -54.77 4.63
CA TYR A 69 0.80 -55.83 3.96
C TYR A 69 0.69 -55.62 2.43
N GLY A 70 1.37 -54.61 1.87
CA GLY A 70 1.23 -54.23 0.47
C GLY A 70 1.57 -55.33 -0.52
N ALA A 71 2.61 -56.11 -0.23
CA ALA A 71 3.04 -57.24 -1.06
C ALA A 71 1.97 -58.34 -1.21
N ASP A 72 0.97 -58.40 -0.31
CA ASP A 72 -0.12 -59.37 -0.41
C ASP A 72 -1.18 -58.95 -1.45
N ALA A 73 -1.30 -57.66 -1.75
CA ALA A 73 -2.29 -57.09 -2.67
C ALA A 73 -1.70 -56.57 -3.99
N TRP A 74 -0.40 -56.22 -4.01
CA TRP A 74 0.24 -55.54 -5.15
C TRP A 74 1.52 -56.24 -5.60
N ASP A 75 1.78 -56.22 -6.91
CA ASP A 75 3.06 -56.59 -7.51
C ASP A 75 3.85 -55.31 -7.83
N GLU A 76 5.11 -55.20 -7.38
CA GLU A 76 6.01 -54.12 -7.79
C GLU A 76 6.41 -54.33 -9.26
N THR A 77 6.16 -53.33 -10.11
CA THR A 77 6.29 -53.43 -11.58
C THR A 77 7.38 -52.53 -12.18
N GLY A 78 8.01 -51.68 -11.39
CA GLY A 78 9.17 -50.89 -11.82
C GLY A 78 9.37 -49.61 -11.00
N PRO A 79 10.45 -48.85 -11.26
CA PRO A 79 10.62 -47.51 -10.70
C PRO A 79 9.48 -46.59 -11.17
N GLY A 80 8.98 -45.73 -10.29
CA GLY A 80 7.99 -44.71 -10.62
C GLY A 80 8.58 -43.57 -11.46
N PRO A 81 7.75 -42.68 -12.05
CA PRO A 81 8.23 -41.43 -12.61
C PRO A 81 9.02 -40.66 -11.53
N SER A 82 10.19 -40.15 -11.91
CA SER A 82 11.05 -39.40 -10.98
C SER A 82 10.29 -38.18 -10.45
N PRO A 83 10.24 -37.94 -9.13
CA PRO A 83 9.51 -36.80 -8.58
C PRO A 83 10.10 -35.51 -9.15
N THR A 84 9.24 -34.63 -9.67
CA THR A 84 9.62 -33.26 -9.99
C THR A 84 10.23 -32.63 -8.74
N PRO A 85 11.42 -32.01 -8.80
CA PRO A 85 12.02 -31.36 -7.64
C PRO A 85 11.02 -30.36 -7.03
N SER A 86 10.72 -30.52 -5.74
CA SER A 86 9.94 -29.55 -4.97
C SER A 86 10.85 -28.48 -4.41
N GLU A 87 10.41 -27.24 -4.47
CA GLU A 87 11.04 -26.09 -3.84
C GLU A 87 10.10 -25.53 -2.76
N GLN A 88 10.66 -24.79 -1.81
CA GLN A 88 9.93 -24.17 -0.71
C GLN A 88 9.92 -22.65 -0.87
N VAL A 89 8.80 -22.01 -0.50
CA VAL A 89 8.67 -20.57 -0.41
C VAL A 89 8.13 -20.19 0.96
N THR A 90 8.75 -19.20 1.59
CA THR A 90 8.25 -18.61 2.84
C THR A 90 7.54 -17.31 2.50
N ALA A 91 6.21 -17.29 2.67
CA ALA A 91 5.38 -16.12 2.41
C ALA A 91 4.95 -15.44 3.71
N SER A 92 4.91 -14.11 3.72
CA SER A 92 4.30 -13.33 4.79
C SER A 92 2.78 -13.37 4.66
N VAL A 93 2.08 -13.69 5.75
CA VAL A 93 0.62 -13.79 5.80
C VAL A 93 0.08 -12.54 6.49
N SER A 94 -0.74 -11.77 5.78
CA SER A 94 -1.49 -10.63 6.32
C SER A 94 -2.96 -11.02 6.46
N ILE A 95 -3.57 -10.74 7.61
CA ILE A 95 -4.99 -11.01 7.87
C ILE A 95 -5.67 -9.69 8.15
N ASN A 96 -6.64 -9.33 7.30
CA ASN A 96 -7.50 -8.18 7.51
C ASN A 96 -8.69 -8.59 8.40
N GLY A 97 -8.89 -7.91 9.53
CA GLY A 97 -9.86 -8.28 10.58
C GLY A 97 -9.17 -8.79 11.85
N GLU A 98 -9.82 -8.57 13.00
CA GLU A 98 -9.27 -8.93 14.32
C GLU A 98 -9.46 -10.41 14.60
N LEU A 99 -8.41 -11.20 14.37
CA LEU A 99 -8.42 -12.64 14.62
C LEU A 99 -8.38 -12.91 16.14
N PRO A 100 -9.30 -13.72 16.70
CA PRO A 100 -9.26 -14.06 18.12
C PRO A 100 -7.94 -14.72 18.52
N THR A 101 -7.45 -14.47 19.73
CA THR A 101 -6.16 -15.00 20.22
C THR A 101 -6.12 -16.53 20.31
N THR A 102 -7.28 -17.19 20.27
CA THR A 102 -7.41 -18.65 20.26
C THR A 102 -7.46 -19.25 18.86
N ALA A 103 -7.68 -18.43 17.83
CA ALA A 103 -7.88 -18.88 16.46
C ALA A 103 -6.55 -19.06 15.72
N GLU A 104 -6.45 -20.13 14.93
CA GLU A 104 -5.25 -20.45 14.13
C GLU A 104 -5.60 -20.60 12.65
N VAL A 105 -4.64 -20.30 11.77
CA VAL A 105 -4.79 -20.44 10.31
C VAL A 105 -3.79 -21.48 9.77
N ASP A 106 -4.33 -22.46 9.04
CA ASP A 106 -3.58 -23.53 8.41
C ASP A 106 -3.72 -23.50 6.88
N PHE A 107 -2.65 -23.85 6.18
CA PHE A 107 -2.63 -24.13 4.75
C PHE A 107 -2.53 -25.64 4.52
N VAL A 108 -3.48 -26.23 3.79
CA VAL A 108 -3.59 -27.68 3.61
C VAL A 108 -3.50 -28.04 2.14
N SER A 109 -2.60 -28.97 1.78
CA SER A 109 -2.53 -29.59 0.45
C SER A 109 -2.37 -31.10 0.57
N SER A 110 -2.20 -31.80 -0.56
CA SER A 110 -1.88 -33.24 -0.57
C SER A 110 -0.52 -33.55 0.08
N LYS A 111 0.35 -32.56 0.25
CA LYS A 111 1.70 -32.71 0.84
C LYS A 111 1.71 -32.54 2.36
N GLY A 112 0.66 -31.95 2.94
CA GLY A 112 0.56 -31.75 4.39
C GLY A 112 -0.22 -30.51 4.81
N THR A 113 -0.15 -30.23 6.11
CA THR A 113 -0.73 -29.06 6.76
C THR A 113 0.39 -28.17 7.29
N PHE A 114 0.33 -26.89 6.94
CA PHE A 114 1.36 -25.89 7.23
C PHE A 114 0.71 -24.75 8.02
N ALA A 115 1.07 -24.62 9.30
CA ALA A 115 0.53 -23.61 10.18
C ALA A 115 1.22 -22.26 9.98
N VAL A 116 0.48 -21.16 10.14
CA VAL A 116 1.06 -19.82 10.20
C VAL A 116 1.75 -19.63 11.55
N SER A 117 3.02 -19.21 11.53
CA SER A 117 3.80 -18.91 12.73
C SER A 117 4.51 -17.56 12.56
N ASN A 118 4.37 -16.67 13.55
CA ASN A 118 4.93 -15.30 13.52
C ASN A 118 4.60 -14.54 12.22
N GLY A 119 3.36 -14.67 11.73
CA GLY A 119 2.89 -14.00 10.52
C GLY A 119 3.49 -14.55 9.21
N LYS A 120 4.11 -15.73 9.22
CA LYS A 120 4.68 -16.37 8.02
C LYS A 120 4.26 -17.83 7.89
N VAL A 121 4.29 -18.34 6.67
CA VAL A 121 4.11 -19.77 6.38
C VAL A 121 5.09 -20.23 5.30
N THR A 122 5.69 -21.41 5.47
CA THR A 122 6.57 -22.04 4.47
C THR A 122 5.79 -23.12 3.74
N LEU A 123 5.68 -23.01 2.42
CA LEU A 123 4.86 -23.85 1.55
C LEU A 123 5.70 -24.46 0.42
N GLU A 124 5.32 -25.66 -0.02
CA GLU A 124 6.04 -26.45 -1.01
C GLU A 124 5.35 -26.42 -2.39
N TYR A 125 6.11 -26.10 -3.43
CA TYR A 125 5.63 -26.05 -4.82
C TYR A 125 6.61 -26.76 -5.77
N PRO A 126 6.17 -27.20 -6.96
CA PRO A 126 7.10 -27.79 -7.94
C PRO A 126 7.99 -26.70 -8.55
N LYS A 127 9.30 -26.98 -8.74
CA LYS A 127 10.33 -26.03 -9.20
C LYS A 127 9.95 -25.13 -10.39
N ASP A 128 9.16 -25.64 -11.33
CA ASP A 128 8.73 -24.91 -12.54
C ASP A 128 7.19 -24.78 -12.64
N ALA A 129 6.47 -24.85 -11.52
CA ALA A 129 5.01 -24.77 -11.49
C ALA A 129 4.47 -24.11 -10.21
N SER A 130 3.16 -24.26 -9.97
CA SER A 130 2.47 -23.74 -8.79
C SER A 130 1.72 -24.84 -8.04
N GLU A 131 1.51 -24.67 -6.74
CA GLU A 131 0.72 -25.56 -5.88
C GLU A 131 -0.44 -24.79 -5.26
N THR A 132 -1.62 -25.43 -5.10
CA THR A 132 -2.77 -24.78 -4.46
C THR A 132 -3.05 -25.37 -3.08
N TYR A 133 -3.13 -24.49 -2.09
CA TYR A 133 -3.42 -24.80 -0.70
C TYR A 133 -4.84 -24.38 -0.35
N THR A 134 -5.52 -25.17 0.49
CA THR A 134 -6.78 -24.79 1.15
C THR A 134 -6.47 -24.10 2.46
N VAL A 135 -7.05 -22.94 2.71
CA VAL A 135 -6.90 -22.18 3.95
C VAL A 135 -7.98 -22.62 4.93
N LYS A 136 -7.59 -23.00 6.15
CA LYS A 136 -8.52 -23.43 7.21
C LYS A 136 -8.35 -22.59 8.46
N LEU A 137 -9.46 -22.12 8.99
CA LEU A 137 -9.55 -21.51 10.31
C LEU A 137 -9.80 -22.61 11.36
N LYS A 138 -9.05 -22.56 12.46
CA LYS A 138 -9.20 -23.45 13.61
C LYS A 138 -9.61 -22.66 14.84
N ASN A 139 -10.30 -23.33 15.76
CA ASN A 139 -10.67 -22.82 17.09
C ASN A 139 -11.50 -21.54 17.09
N ASP A 140 -12.18 -21.24 15.98
CA ASP A 140 -13.14 -20.15 15.86
C ASP A 140 -14.20 -20.50 14.81
N GLU A 141 -15.42 -19.98 14.99
CA GLU A 141 -16.56 -20.25 14.11
C GLU A 141 -16.81 -19.13 13.08
N GLY A 142 -15.91 -18.14 12.99
CA GLY A 142 -15.88 -17.16 11.93
C GLY A 142 -15.47 -17.76 10.58
N THR A 143 -15.19 -16.90 9.60
CA THR A 143 -14.80 -17.30 8.25
C THR A 143 -13.48 -16.65 7.85
N ILE A 144 -12.70 -17.34 7.00
CA ILE A 144 -11.45 -16.83 6.43
C ILE A 144 -11.54 -16.88 4.89
N SER A 145 -11.09 -15.83 4.22
CA SER A 145 -11.12 -15.69 2.75
C SER A 145 -9.80 -15.12 2.22
N PRO A 146 -9.31 -15.55 1.04
CA PRO A 146 -9.83 -16.63 0.20
C PRO A 146 -9.67 -18.01 0.85
N SER A 147 -10.55 -18.96 0.52
CA SER A 147 -10.50 -20.34 1.05
C SER A 147 -9.40 -21.19 0.42
N THR A 148 -8.74 -20.69 -0.63
CA THR A 148 -7.61 -21.35 -1.29
C THR A 148 -6.58 -20.31 -1.75
N VAL A 149 -5.30 -20.68 -1.74
CA VAL A 149 -4.18 -19.84 -2.18
C VAL A 149 -3.25 -20.67 -3.06
N THR A 150 -2.90 -20.14 -4.24
CA THR A 150 -1.94 -20.78 -5.16
C THR A 150 -0.56 -20.14 -4.99
N VAL A 151 0.48 -20.95 -4.83
CA VAL A 151 1.85 -20.52 -4.55
C VAL A 151 2.84 -21.01 -5.59
N SER A 152 3.87 -20.20 -5.87
CA SER A 152 4.99 -20.47 -6.78
C SER A 152 6.26 -19.76 -6.28
N ALA A 153 7.36 -19.82 -7.04
CA ALA A 153 8.60 -19.12 -6.72
C ALA A 153 8.44 -17.59 -6.52
N ALA A 154 7.42 -16.98 -7.14
CA ALA A 154 7.17 -15.55 -7.02
C ALA A 154 6.31 -15.16 -5.79
N THR A 155 5.81 -16.11 -5.01
CA THR A 155 4.85 -15.83 -3.94
C THR A 155 5.54 -15.36 -2.66
N THR A 156 5.62 -14.05 -2.44
CA THR A 156 6.25 -13.46 -1.23
C THR A 156 5.23 -13.07 -0.15
N THR A 157 3.96 -12.83 -0.52
CA THR A 157 2.89 -12.41 0.41
C THR A 157 1.58 -13.14 0.14
N ILE A 158 0.82 -13.42 1.19
CA ILE A 158 -0.54 -13.97 1.14
C ILE A 158 -1.46 -13.06 1.97
N ALA A 159 -2.50 -12.52 1.33
CA ALA A 159 -3.49 -11.68 2.00
C ALA A 159 -4.78 -12.48 2.26
N LEU A 160 -5.24 -12.47 3.50
CA LEU A 160 -6.46 -13.11 3.97
C LEU A 160 -7.38 -12.08 4.65
N THR A 161 -8.66 -12.39 4.77
CA THR A 161 -9.66 -11.60 5.50
C THR A 161 -10.41 -12.50 6.46
N TYR A 162 -10.47 -12.12 7.74
CA TYR A 162 -11.25 -12.76 8.79
C TYR A 162 -12.60 -12.05 9.00
N THR A 163 -13.66 -12.82 9.22
CA THR A 163 -14.99 -12.30 9.57
C THR A 163 -15.59 -13.11 10.71
N ALA A 164 -15.81 -12.47 11.86
CA ALA A 164 -16.36 -13.10 13.06
C ALA A 164 -17.80 -13.60 12.88
N LYS A 165 -18.17 -14.66 13.61
CA LYS A 165 -19.55 -15.17 13.66
C LYS A 165 -20.46 -14.16 14.38
N PRO A 166 -21.64 -13.81 13.84
CA PRO A 166 -22.59 -12.93 14.53
C PRO A 166 -23.09 -13.56 15.84
N ALA A 167 -23.15 -12.77 16.92
CA ALA A 167 -23.71 -13.22 18.19
C ALA A 167 -25.23 -13.49 18.08
N PRO A 168 -25.77 -14.54 18.72
CA PRO A 168 -27.22 -14.78 18.74
C PRO A 168 -27.93 -13.76 19.64
N GLU A 169 -29.01 -13.16 19.14
CA GLU A 169 -29.84 -12.23 19.92
C GLU A 169 -30.78 -12.98 20.91
N PRO A 170 -30.95 -12.50 22.16
CA PRO A 170 -31.86 -13.09 23.12
C PRO A 170 -33.32 -12.63 22.96
N THR A 171 -34.23 -13.45 23.51
CA THR A 171 -35.70 -13.31 23.55
C THR A 171 -36.19 -11.89 23.87
N PRO A 172 -37.20 -11.33 23.16
CA PRO A 172 -37.63 -9.94 23.34
C PRO A 172 -37.99 -9.61 24.80
N GLY A 173 -37.19 -8.75 25.44
CA GLY A 173 -37.47 -8.19 26.77
C GLY A 173 -36.63 -8.75 27.93
N ILE A 174 -35.85 -9.83 27.75
CA ILE A 174 -34.95 -10.38 28.78
C ILE A 174 -33.54 -10.48 28.19
N LYS A 175 -32.55 -9.86 28.85
CA LYS A 175 -31.16 -9.83 28.36
C LYS A 175 -30.43 -11.14 28.69
N ALA A 176 -29.45 -11.52 27.88
CA ALA A 176 -28.53 -12.60 28.23
C ALA A 176 -27.72 -12.23 29.49
N TRP A 177 -27.41 -13.23 30.32
CA TRP A 177 -26.59 -13.03 31.50
C TRP A 177 -25.17 -12.61 31.11
N ASP A 178 -24.70 -11.52 31.68
CA ASP A 178 -23.37 -10.94 31.49
C ASP A 178 -22.63 -11.02 32.84
N PRO A 179 -21.48 -11.70 32.92
CA PRO A 179 -20.72 -11.83 34.17
C PRO A 179 -20.22 -10.50 34.72
N SER A 180 -20.11 -9.46 33.88
CA SER A 180 -19.65 -8.13 34.29
C SER A 180 -20.79 -7.20 34.75
N ALA A 181 -22.05 -7.53 34.46
CA ALA A 181 -23.20 -6.72 34.81
C ALA A 181 -23.67 -6.91 36.26
N ILE A 182 -24.26 -5.86 36.83
CA ILE A 182 -24.88 -5.86 38.17
C ILE A 182 -26.38 -6.14 38.02
N TYR A 183 -26.89 -7.07 38.84
CA TYR A 183 -28.31 -7.44 38.88
C TYR A 183 -28.89 -7.22 40.28
N ASN A 184 -30.10 -6.67 40.37
CA ASN A 184 -30.86 -6.49 41.59
C ASN A 184 -31.98 -7.52 41.71
N GLY A 185 -32.56 -7.65 42.92
CA GLY A 185 -33.67 -8.59 43.15
C GLY A 185 -34.84 -8.33 42.19
N GLY A 186 -35.26 -9.37 41.45
CA GLY A 186 -36.30 -9.34 40.43
C GLY A 186 -35.79 -9.21 38.99
N ASP A 187 -34.51 -8.90 38.76
CA ASP A 187 -33.94 -8.85 37.42
C ASP A 187 -33.88 -10.25 36.80
N GLN A 188 -34.20 -10.35 35.50
CA GLN A 188 -34.25 -11.61 34.76
C GLN A 188 -33.18 -11.66 33.69
N VAL A 189 -32.57 -12.83 33.51
CA VAL A 189 -31.57 -13.10 32.48
C VAL A 189 -31.80 -14.44 31.81
N THR A 190 -31.38 -14.56 30.55
CA THR A 190 -31.26 -15.85 29.88
C THR A 190 -29.83 -16.39 30.02
N TYR A 191 -29.69 -17.65 30.43
CA TYR A 191 -28.40 -18.35 30.48
C TYR A 191 -28.60 -19.83 30.20
N ASN A 192 -27.83 -20.39 29.27
CA ASN A 192 -27.89 -21.80 28.86
C ASN A 192 -29.32 -22.32 28.54
N GLY A 193 -30.15 -21.48 27.91
CA GLY A 193 -31.53 -21.82 27.52
C GLY A 193 -32.53 -21.86 28.66
N SER A 194 -32.17 -21.35 29.84
CA SER A 194 -33.05 -21.17 30.99
C SER A 194 -33.17 -19.69 31.36
N ILE A 195 -34.31 -19.32 31.93
CA ILE A 195 -34.55 -17.98 32.49
C ILE A 195 -34.32 -18.03 33.99
N TYR A 196 -33.44 -17.16 34.47
CA TYR A 196 -33.13 -17.01 35.89
C TYR A 196 -33.54 -15.63 36.37
N GLU A 197 -34.08 -15.57 37.58
CA GLU A 197 -34.42 -14.35 38.30
C GLU A 197 -33.47 -14.16 39.49
N ALA A 198 -32.88 -12.98 39.62
CA ALA A 198 -32.04 -12.63 40.76
C ALA A 198 -32.92 -12.51 42.02
N LYS A 199 -32.56 -13.24 43.09
CA LYS A 199 -33.24 -13.17 44.39
C LYS A 199 -32.90 -11.90 45.16
N TYR A 200 -31.69 -11.39 44.95
CA TYR A 200 -31.09 -10.21 45.58
C TYR A 200 -29.89 -9.75 44.73
N TRP A 201 -29.19 -8.70 45.17
CA TRP A 201 -28.05 -8.12 44.45
C TRP A 201 -26.97 -9.17 44.11
N THR A 202 -26.50 -9.23 42.86
CA THR A 202 -25.44 -10.14 42.42
C THR A 202 -24.68 -9.61 41.20
N GLN A 203 -23.39 -9.96 41.10
CA GLN A 203 -22.50 -9.68 39.96
C GLN A 203 -21.53 -10.86 39.81
N GLY A 204 -21.30 -11.33 38.59
CA GLY A 204 -20.35 -12.41 38.30
C GLY A 204 -20.73 -13.82 38.78
N ASN A 205 -21.79 -14.00 39.58
CA ASN A 205 -22.25 -15.33 39.98
C ASN A 205 -23.00 -16.02 38.84
N ASN A 206 -22.54 -17.21 38.43
CA ASN A 206 -23.14 -17.96 37.33
C ASN A 206 -24.56 -18.48 37.70
N PRO A 207 -25.59 -18.22 36.89
CA PRO A 207 -26.97 -18.61 37.21
C PRO A 207 -27.20 -20.12 37.35
N GLU A 208 -26.49 -20.95 36.56
CA GLU A 208 -26.67 -22.40 36.53
C GLU A 208 -26.02 -23.10 37.73
N THR A 209 -24.82 -22.67 38.13
CA THR A 209 -24.02 -23.37 39.16
C THR A 209 -24.19 -22.81 40.58
N SER A 210 -24.94 -21.72 40.73
CA SER A 210 -25.16 -21.06 42.03
C SER A 210 -25.89 -21.91 43.08
N GLY A 211 -26.59 -22.96 42.66
CA GLY A 211 -27.33 -23.87 43.56
C GLY A 211 -28.55 -23.22 44.24
N GLU A 212 -29.31 -24.01 45.01
CA GLU A 212 -30.59 -23.58 45.60
C GLU A 212 -30.45 -22.40 46.58
N TRP A 213 -29.29 -22.29 47.25
CA TRP A 213 -28.97 -21.21 48.20
C TRP A 213 -28.31 -19.98 47.56
N GLY A 214 -27.95 -20.06 46.27
CA GLY A 214 -27.30 -18.97 45.55
C GLY A 214 -28.23 -17.85 45.11
N PRO A 215 -27.68 -16.78 44.49
CA PRO A 215 -28.41 -15.55 44.18
C PRO A 215 -29.45 -15.71 43.08
N TRP A 216 -29.37 -16.76 42.26
CA TRP A 216 -30.27 -16.97 41.14
C TRP A 216 -31.37 -17.99 41.47
N LYS A 217 -32.58 -17.72 40.95
CA LYS A 217 -33.73 -18.61 40.99
C LYS A 217 -34.09 -18.99 39.55
N LEU A 218 -34.09 -20.27 39.22
CA LEU A 218 -34.63 -20.74 37.95
C LEU A 218 -36.15 -20.49 37.92
N ILE A 219 -36.63 -19.73 36.93
CA ILE A 219 -38.05 -19.37 36.79
C ILE A 219 -38.73 -19.95 35.55
N GLY A 220 -37.97 -20.51 34.61
CA GLY A 220 -38.52 -21.24 33.47
C GLY A 220 -37.44 -21.61 32.45
N GLU A 221 -37.82 -22.40 31.46
CA GLU A 221 -37.02 -22.60 30.24
C GLU A 221 -37.25 -21.41 29.29
N ASP A 222 -36.21 -21.01 28.55
CA ASP A 222 -36.35 -19.99 27.52
C ASP A 222 -37.23 -20.56 26.38
N PRO A 223 -38.34 -19.90 25.98
CA PRO A 223 -39.18 -20.38 24.87
C PRO A 223 -38.43 -20.48 23.53
N ALA A 224 -37.19 -19.98 23.45
CA ALA A 224 -36.23 -20.31 22.39
C ALA A 224 -35.78 -21.79 22.36
N GLN A 225 -36.25 -22.67 23.26
CA GLN A 225 -35.89 -24.10 23.32
C GLN A 225 -36.97 -25.10 22.86
N GLU A 226 -38.16 -24.69 22.41
CA GLU A 226 -38.99 -25.62 21.63
C GLU A 226 -38.42 -25.74 20.21
N MET A 227 -37.32 -26.45 20.05
CA MET A 227 -36.66 -26.61 18.75
C MET A 227 -37.27 -27.77 17.96
N ALA A 228 -37.24 -27.62 16.65
CA ALA A 228 -37.58 -28.62 15.65
C ALA A 228 -36.49 -28.63 14.57
N THR A 229 -36.38 -29.70 13.79
CA THR A 229 -35.29 -29.84 12.80
C THR A 229 -35.82 -29.73 11.37
N LEU A 230 -35.16 -28.95 10.53
CA LEU A 230 -35.42 -28.92 9.08
C LEU A 230 -34.33 -29.67 8.33
N ASP A 231 -34.73 -30.66 7.53
CA ASP A 231 -33.87 -31.42 6.63
C ASP A 231 -34.03 -30.90 5.20
N PHE A 232 -33.01 -30.23 4.67
CA PHE A 232 -32.98 -29.70 3.32
C PHE A 232 -32.35 -30.69 2.34
N THR A 233 -32.99 -30.89 1.19
CA THR A 233 -32.39 -31.56 0.03
C THR A 233 -32.05 -30.50 -1.01
N ILE A 234 -30.75 -30.34 -1.29
CA ILE A 234 -30.23 -29.39 -2.29
C ILE A 234 -30.08 -30.14 -3.62
N PRO A 235 -30.57 -29.58 -4.75
CA PRO A 235 -30.50 -30.28 -6.04
C PRO A 235 -29.05 -30.32 -6.51
N THR A 236 -28.71 -31.20 -7.45
CA THR A 236 -27.46 -31.05 -8.21
C THR A 236 -27.46 -29.72 -8.96
N LYS A 237 -26.29 -29.12 -9.21
CA LYS A 237 -26.16 -27.81 -9.89
C LYS A 237 -26.87 -27.90 -11.25
N PRO A 238 -27.97 -27.16 -11.49
CA PRO A 238 -28.61 -27.14 -12.79
C PRO A 238 -27.66 -26.55 -13.84
N SER A 239 -27.67 -27.09 -15.05
CA SER A 239 -26.76 -26.68 -16.13
C SER A 239 -26.93 -25.22 -16.57
N PHE A 240 -28.11 -24.63 -16.35
CA PHE A 240 -28.39 -23.22 -16.67
C PHE A 240 -27.85 -22.23 -15.63
N ILE A 241 -27.41 -22.70 -14.45
CA ILE A 241 -26.70 -21.86 -13.49
C ILE A 241 -25.22 -21.96 -13.82
N THR A 242 -24.69 -20.94 -14.49
CA THR A 242 -23.28 -20.87 -14.89
C THR A 242 -22.39 -20.29 -13.81
N SER A 243 -22.93 -19.45 -12.92
CA SER A 243 -22.21 -18.90 -11.76
C SER A 243 -21.76 -20.01 -10.80
N ASP A 244 -20.64 -19.79 -10.12
CA ASP A 244 -20.13 -20.67 -9.04
C ASP A 244 -20.78 -20.40 -7.68
N GLU A 245 -21.71 -19.45 -7.63
CA GLU A 245 -22.58 -19.22 -6.48
C GLU A 245 -23.32 -20.48 -6.04
N LYS A 246 -23.54 -20.57 -4.72
CA LYS A 246 -24.15 -21.71 -4.04
C LYS A 246 -25.48 -21.28 -3.39
N PRO A 247 -26.49 -22.16 -3.31
CA PRO A 247 -27.78 -21.83 -2.72
C PRO A 247 -27.68 -21.27 -1.30
N SER A 248 -28.40 -20.18 -1.05
CA SER A 248 -28.61 -19.62 0.29
C SER A 248 -30.09 -19.69 0.65
N ILE A 249 -30.40 -20.17 1.86
CA ILE A 249 -31.76 -20.48 2.33
C ILE A 249 -31.99 -19.72 3.63
N SER A 250 -33.03 -18.90 3.68
CA SER A 250 -33.45 -18.16 4.87
C SER A 250 -34.78 -18.70 5.40
N ILE A 251 -34.90 -18.81 6.72
CA ILE A 251 -36.09 -19.29 7.41
C ILE A 251 -36.65 -18.15 8.27
N PHE A 252 -37.95 -17.92 8.16
CA PHE A 252 -38.68 -16.85 8.84
C PHE A 252 -39.82 -17.41 9.66
N ASN A 253 -40.18 -16.75 10.75
CA ASN A 253 -41.38 -17.06 11.54
C ASN A 253 -42.63 -16.36 10.98
N GLU A 254 -43.78 -16.51 11.66
CA GLU A 254 -45.05 -15.91 11.23
C GLU A 254 -45.09 -14.38 11.21
N ASN A 255 -44.12 -13.73 11.86
CA ASN A 255 -43.97 -12.26 11.88
C ASN A 255 -42.93 -11.79 10.85
N ASP A 256 -42.57 -12.64 9.88
CA ASP A 256 -41.50 -12.41 8.88
C ASP A 256 -40.13 -12.05 9.50
N VAL A 257 -39.86 -12.47 10.75
CA VAL A 257 -38.55 -12.34 11.39
C VAL A 257 -37.69 -13.53 11.01
N LYS A 258 -36.46 -13.29 10.51
CA LYS A 258 -35.52 -14.35 10.15
C LYS A 258 -35.02 -15.06 11.41
N VAL A 259 -35.27 -16.37 11.51
CA VAL A 259 -34.91 -17.19 12.66
C VAL A 259 -33.70 -18.10 12.42
N ALA A 260 -33.40 -18.43 11.16
CA ALA A 260 -32.26 -19.25 10.79
C ALA A 260 -31.85 -19.05 9.32
N GLU A 261 -30.63 -19.42 8.98
CA GLU A 261 -30.10 -19.30 7.60
C GLU A 261 -29.04 -20.37 7.31
N ILE A 262 -29.04 -20.89 6.09
CA ILE A 262 -27.97 -21.72 5.52
C ILE A 262 -27.36 -20.94 4.36
N LYS A 263 -26.09 -20.55 4.49
CA LYS A 263 -25.34 -19.86 3.43
C LYS A 263 -24.47 -20.84 2.66
N ASN A 264 -24.36 -20.63 1.35
CA ASN A 264 -23.45 -21.36 0.46
C ASN A 264 -23.59 -22.89 0.51
N ALA A 265 -24.83 -23.41 0.55
CA ALA A 265 -25.08 -24.85 0.59
C ALA A 265 -24.48 -25.57 -0.63
N ALA A 266 -23.74 -26.65 -0.41
CA ALA A 266 -23.15 -27.40 -1.53
C ALA A 266 -24.23 -28.03 -2.43
N TRP A 267 -24.07 -27.90 -3.75
CA TRP A 267 -24.95 -28.54 -4.72
C TRP A 267 -24.96 -30.06 -4.55
N GLY A 268 -26.14 -30.67 -4.67
CA GLY A 268 -26.36 -32.11 -4.52
C GLY A 268 -26.25 -32.62 -3.08
N SER A 269 -26.12 -31.72 -2.10
CA SER A 269 -25.96 -32.09 -0.70
C SER A 269 -27.27 -32.13 0.07
N LYS A 270 -27.22 -32.63 1.30
CA LYS A 270 -28.27 -32.45 2.30
C LYS A 270 -27.76 -31.51 3.38
N ALA A 271 -28.63 -30.65 3.89
CA ALA A 271 -28.33 -29.77 5.01
C ALA A 271 -29.37 -29.94 6.10
N LYS A 272 -28.99 -29.69 7.35
CA LYS A 272 -29.88 -29.74 8.51
C LYS A 272 -29.72 -28.48 9.33
N ILE A 273 -30.81 -27.98 9.90
CA ILE A 273 -30.76 -26.85 10.84
C ILE A 273 -31.89 -26.97 11.85
N ASP A 274 -31.59 -26.67 13.10
CA ASP A 274 -32.59 -26.60 14.16
C ASP A 274 -33.20 -25.19 14.19
N VAL A 275 -34.52 -25.12 14.36
CA VAL A 275 -35.33 -23.90 14.30
C VAL A 275 -36.40 -23.93 15.40
N PRO A 276 -36.93 -22.77 15.83
CA PRO A 276 -38.06 -22.76 16.74
C PRO A 276 -39.29 -23.44 16.12
N ALA A 277 -39.96 -24.27 16.91
CA ALA A 277 -41.25 -24.88 16.58
C ALA A 277 -42.32 -23.78 16.40
N GLY A 278 -43.25 -24.01 15.47
CA GLY A 278 -44.27 -23.04 15.10
C GLY A 278 -44.47 -22.92 13.59
N LYS A 279 -45.07 -21.82 13.15
CA LYS A 279 -45.27 -21.51 11.73
C LYS A 279 -44.01 -20.90 11.14
N LEU A 280 -43.50 -21.53 10.08
CA LEU A 280 -42.28 -21.13 9.40
C LEU A 280 -42.51 -20.89 7.90
N LYS A 281 -41.66 -20.05 7.33
CA LYS A 281 -41.56 -19.75 5.91
C LYS A 281 -40.10 -19.88 5.45
N VAL A 282 -39.87 -20.55 4.34
CA VAL A 282 -38.55 -20.79 3.76
C VAL A 282 -38.44 -20.00 2.46
N GLN A 283 -37.39 -19.19 2.36
CA GLN A 283 -37.04 -18.44 1.16
C GLN A 283 -35.66 -18.87 0.66
N VAL A 284 -35.54 -19.05 -0.66
CA VAL A 284 -34.27 -19.39 -1.32
C VAL A 284 -33.83 -18.18 -2.12
N ALA A 285 -32.58 -17.77 -1.95
CA ALA A 285 -32.00 -16.68 -2.73
C ALA A 285 -32.00 -17.03 -4.23
N SER A 286 -32.15 -16.01 -5.08
CA SER A 286 -31.93 -16.19 -6.52
C SER A 286 -30.42 -16.25 -6.80
N ILE A 287 -30.02 -17.00 -7.83
CA ILE A 287 -28.64 -17.06 -8.30
C ILE A 287 -28.62 -16.56 -9.74
N GLY A 288 -27.97 -15.42 -9.97
CA GLY A 288 -28.12 -14.66 -11.21
C GLY A 288 -29.60 -14.40 -11.52
N THR A 289 -30.04 -14.78 -12.71
CA THR A 289 -31.45 -14.68 -13.12
C THR A 289 -32.29 -15.91 -12.72
N SER A 290 -31.72 -16.93 -12.07
CA SER A 290 -32.46 -18.13 -11.70
C SER A 290 -33.17 -17.98 -10.36
N GLN A 291 -34.46 -18.30 -10.32
CA GLN A 291 -35.29 -18.22 -9.13
C GLN A 291 -35.14 -19.49 -8.27
N GLY A 292 -34.78 -19.30 -6.99
CA GLY A 292 -34.77 -20.37 -5.99
C GLY A 292 -36.18 -20.65 -5.43
N ILE A 293 -36.51 -21.92 -5.25
CA ILE A 293 -37.82 -22.39 -4.79
C ILE A 293 -37.63 -23.42 -3.66
N ALA A 294 -38.41 -23.31 -2.60
CA ALA A 294 -38.51 -24.31 -1.53
C ALA A 294 -39.88 -25.01 -1.58
N THR A 295 -39.90 -26.33 -1.34
CA THR A 295 -41.12 -27.13 -1.30
C THR A 295 -41.11 -28.05 -0.07
N PRO A 296 -42.02 -27.84 0.90
CA PRO A 296 -42.89 -26.67 1.05
C PRO A 296 -42.10 -25.40 1.39
N ASN A 297 -42.61 -24.23 1.00
CA ASN A 297 -42.04 -22.92 1.38
C ASN A 297 -42.74 -22.29 2.60
N SER A 298 -43.83 -22.87 3.11
CA SER A 298 -44.48 -22.46 4.34
C SER A 298 -45.22 -23.64 4.98
N PHE A 299 -45.11 -23.78 6.31
CA PHE A 299 -45.66 -24.90 7.07
C PHE A 299 -45.63 -24.61 8.58
N SER A 300 -46.33 -25.44 9.37
CA SER A 300 -46.13 -25.52 10.82
C SER A 300 -45.31 -26.76 11.18
N ILE A 301 -44.47 -26.66 12.22
CA ILE A 301 -43.65 -27.75 12.75
C ILE A 301 -43.72 -27.78 14.28
N ALA A 302 -43.86 -28.96 14.89
CA ALA A 302 -43.94 -29.13 16.35
C ALA A 302 -42.56 -29.37 16.98
N LYS A 303 -42.46 -29.21 18.31
CA LYS A 303 -41.27 -29.57 19.10
C LYS A 303 -40.81 -30.99 18.78
N ASP A 304 -39.49 -31.18 18.60
CA ASP A 304 -38.82 -32.44 18.26
C ASP A 304 -39.25 -33.06 16.90
N GLU A 305 -40.06 -32.37 16.08
CA GLU A 305 -40.42 -32.82 14.74
C GLU A 305 -39.28 -32.54 13.75
N THR A 306 -39.07 -33.45 12.80
CA THR A 306 -38.19 -33.22 11.64
C THR A 306 -39.00 -33.03 10.36
N LYS A 307 -38.79 -31.94 9.64
CA LYS A 307 -39.46 -31.64 8.37
C LYS A 307 -38.50 -31.64 7.19
N ASN A 308 -38.87 -32.37 6.12
CA ASN A 308 -38.09 -32.40 4.88
C ASN A 308 -38.52 -31.27 3.92
N ILE A 309 -37.55 -30.46 3.48
CA ILE A 309 -37.74 -29.36 2.54
C ILE A 309 -36.87 -29.61 1.30
N SER A 310 -37.48 -29.60 0.12
CA SER A 310 -36.75 -29.75 -1.15
C SER A 310 -36.49 -28.38 -1.77
N ILE A 311 -35.24 -28.13 -2.16
CA ILE A 311 -34.84 -26.92 -2.87
C ILE A 311 -34.80 -27.22 -4.38
N ASN A 312 -35.24 -26.27 -5.19
CA ASN A 312 -35.12 -26.32 -6.65
C ASN A 312 -34.80 -24.94 -7.20
N TYR A 313 -34.27 -24.88 -8.42
CA TYR A 313 -34.08 -23.64 -9.17
C TYR A 313 -34.79 -23.73 -10.51
N LYS A 314 -35.35 -22.60 -10.95
CA LYS A 314 -35.93 -22.44 -12.28
C LYS A 314 -35.24 -21.27 -12.98
N GLN A 315 -34.78 -21.49 -14.21
CA GLN A 315 -34.25 -20.42 -15.05
C GLN A 315 -35.35 -19.38 -15.30
N ALA A 316 -35.10 -18.09 -15.01
CA ALA A 316 -36.04 -17.06 -15.45
C ALA A 316 -36.03 -16.96 -16.97
N GLN A 317 -37.20 -16.70 -17.55
CA GLN A 317 -37.29 -16.29 -18.94
C GLN A 317 -36.59 -14.94 -19.07
N VAL A 318 -35.58 -14.87 -19.96
CA VAL A 318 -34.80 -13.66 -20.19
C VAL A 318 -34.78 -13.29 -21.66
N GLY A 319 -34.63 -12.01 -21.95
CA GLY A 319 -34.36 -11.45 -23.27
C GLY A 319 -33.26 -10.40 -23.19
N SER A 320 -33.05 -9.65 -24.26
CA SER A 320 -32.06 -8.58 -24.30
C SER A 320 -32.57 -7.31 -24.97
N ILE A 321 -31.82 -6.21 -24.78
CA ILE A 321 -32.02 -4.95 -25.50
C ILE A 321 -30.74 -4.63 -26.27
N ASN A 322 -30.88 -4.27 -27.53
CA ASN A 322 -29.81 -3.71 -28.35
C ASN A 322 -30.01 -2.18 -28.43
N LEU A 323 -29.28 -1.43 -27.60
CA LEU A 323 -29.47 0.01 -27.41
C LEU A 323 -28.50 0.82 -28.28
N THR A 324 -29.04 1.75 -29.06
CA THR A 324 -28.27 2.73 -29.84
C THR A 324 -28.56 4.16 -29.39
N ALA A 325 -27.62 5.06 -29.64
CA ALA A 325 -27.81 6.50 -29.45
C ALA A 325 -27.52 7.26 -30.75
N SER A 326 -28.30 8.30 -31.03
CA SER A 326 -28.12 9.21 -32.15
C SER A 326 -28.27 10.66 -31.70
N ALA A 327 -27.62 11.59 -32.40
CA ALA A 327 -27.79 13.02 -32.20
C ALA A 327 -27.82 13.73 -33.56
N ASP A 328 -28.54 14.86 -33.62
CA ASP A 328 -28.63 15.69 -34.83
C ASP A 328 -27.29 16.35 -35.22
N ASN A 329 -26.36 16.45 -34.28
CA ASN A 329 -24.98 16.89 -34.50
C ASN A 329 -24.03 15.76 -34.06
N ASN A 330 -23.01 15.47 -34.88
CA ASN A 330 -22.08 14.36 -34.68
C ASN A 330 -21.30 14.50 -33.35
N ALA A 331 -21.83 13.94 -32.27
CA ALA A 331 -21.11 13.72 -31.02
C ALA A 331 -20.34 12.40 -31.10
N VAL A 332 -19.08 12.41 -30.67
CA VAL A 332 -18.18 11.24 -30.67
C VAL A 332 -17.90 10.76 -29.25
N LYS A 333 -18.89 10.83 -28.35
CA LYS A 333 -18.70 10.50 -26.92
C LYS A 333 -19.82 9.59 -26.41
N SER A 334 -19.57 8.80 -25.37
CA SER A 334 -20.59 8.03 -24.66
C SER A 334 -21.36 8.90 -23.65
N THR A 335 -22.56 8.46 -23.26
CA THR A 335 -23.29 9.00 -22.10
C THR A 335 -23.88 7.85 -21.29
N THR A 336 -24.32 8.13 -20.06
CA THR A 336 -24.91 7.10 -19.20
C THR A 336 -26.40 6.92 -19.45
N TYR A 337 -26.84 5.66 -19.49
CA TYR A 337 -28.24 5.26 -19.53
C TYR A 337 -28.67 4.59 -18.23
N THR A 338 -29.98 4.65 -17.97
CA THR A 338 -30.65 3.94 -16.88
C THR A 338 -31.88 3.25 -17.43
N ILE A 339 -32.02 1.95 -17.14
CA ILE A 339 -33.18 1.12 -17.48
C ILE A 339 -33.96 0.81 -16.20
N LYS A 340 -35.26 1.13 -16.23
CA LYS A 340 -36.20 0.82 -15.15
C LYS A 340 -37.27 -0.16 -15.60
N ASN A 341 -37.68 -1.07 -14.74
CA ASN A 341 -38.84 -1.95 -14.98
C ASN A 341 -40.17 -1.17 -14.77
N SER A 342 -41.31 -1.86 -14.91
CA SER A 342 -42.64 -1.27 -14.74
C SER A 342 -42.97 -0.80 -13.32
N THR A 343 -42.27 -1.30 -12.29
CA THR A 343 -42.41 -0.86 -10.90
C THR A 343 -41.53 0.35 -10.57
N GLY A 344 -40.65 0.76 -11.50
CA GLY A 344 -39.76 1.90 -11.35
C GLY A 344 -38.37 1.56 -10.80
N ASP A 345 -38.08 0.29 -10.56
CA ASP A 345 -36.79 -0.19 -10.06
C ASP A 345 -35.74 -0.16 -11.17
N VAL A 346 -34.53 0.29 -10.84
CA VAL A 346 -33.38 0.27 -11.76
C VAL A 346 -32.90 -1.16 -11.93
N VAL A 347 -32.97 -1.68 -13.15
CA VAL A 347 -32.55 -3.07 -13.49
C VAL A 347 -31.23 -3.12 -14.25
N SER A 348 -30.83 -2.01 -14.89
CA SER A 348 -29.55 -1.88 -15.58
C SER A 348 -29.17 -0.41 -15.69
N GLN A 349 -27.88 -0.13 -15.62
CA GLN A 349 -27.28 1.17 -15.88
C GLN A 349 -25.91 0.95 -16.53
N GLY A 350 -25.48 1.88 -17.37
CA GLY A 350 -24.22 1.74 -18.07
C GLY A 350 -23.97 2.89 -19.04
N GLU A 351 -23.03 2.70 -19.97
CA GLU A 351 -22.73 3.67 -21.01
C GLU A 351 -23.32 3.24 -22.37
N VAL A 352 -23.89 4.22 -23.08
CA VAL A 352 -24.32 4.08 -24.47
C VAL A 352 -23.41 4.92 -25.36
N ASN A 353 -22.88 4.28 -26.41
CA ASN A 353 -22.03 4.92 -27.41
C ASN A 353 -22.87 5.40 -28.61
N PHE A 354 -22.45 6.51 -29.21
CA PHE A 354 -23.08 7.03 -30.44
C PHE A 354 -22.55 6.36 -31.71
N THR A 355 -21.47 5.58 -31.60
CA THR A 355 -20.78 4.92 -32.72
C THR A 355 -21.05 3.44 -32.83
N SER A 356 -21.56 2.81 -31.76
CA SER A 356 -21.80 1.37 -31.68
C SER A 356 -22.93 1.06 -30.73
N ALA A 357 -23.70 0.01 -31.01
CA ALA A 357 -24.77 -0.43 -30.13
C ALA A 357 -24.22 -1.03 -28.82
N THR A 358 -24.93 -0.78 -27.73
CA THR A 358 -24.69 -1.42 -26.42
C THR A 358 -25.72 -2.52 -26.24
N VAL A 359 -25.27 -3.76 -26.02
CA VAL A 359 -26.15 -4.90 -25.76
C VAL A 359 -26.36 -5.06 -24.25
N ILE A 360 -27.62 -5.05 -23.82
CA ILE A 360 -28.04 -5.31 -22.44
C ILE A 360 -28.73 -6.67 -22.40
N ASP A 361 -27.99 -7.69 -21.97
CA ASP A 361 -28.48 -9.07 -21.87
C ASP A 361 -29.06 -9.40 -20.48
N ASN A 362 -29.70 -10.58 -20.39
CA ASN A 362 -30.21 -11.17 -19.15
C ASN A 362 -31.30 -10.34 -18.45
N LEU A 363 -32.08 -9.56 -19.20
CA LEU A 363 -33.24 -8.86 -18.68
C LEU A 363 -34.40 -9.84 -18.52
N LEU A 364 -35.13 -9.76 -17.41
CA LEU A 364 -36.33 -10.55 -17.23
C LEU A 364 -37.29 -10.33 -18.41
N ALA A 365 -37.92 -11.40 -18.85
CA ALA A 365 -38.83 -11.38 -19.96
C ALA A 365 -39.99 -12.34 -19.70
N SER A 366 -41.05 -12.18 -20.48
CA SER A 366 -42.13 -13.14 -20.59
C SER A 366 -42.45 -13.35 -22.07
N ASP A 367 -43.16 -14.43 -22.38
CA ASP A 367 -43.62 -14.69 -23.75
C ASP A 367 -44.59 -13.59 -24.23
N GLU A 368 -45.29 -12.94 -23.30
CA GLU A 368 -46.22 -11.81 -23.54
C GLU A 368 -45.52 -10.44 -23.59
N GLY A 369 -44.25 -10.36 -23.15
CA GLY A 369 -43.43 -9.16 -23.14
C GLY A 369 -43.50 -8.34 -21.85
N LEU A 370 -42.32 -7.99 -21.31
CA LEU A 370 -42.18 -7.06 -20.18
C LEU A 370 -41.69 -5.69 -20.66
N LYS A 371 -42.25 -4.61 -20.08
CA LYS A 371 -41.90 -3.23 -20.46
C LYS A 371 -40.78 -2.66 -19.59
N TYR A 372 -39.85 -1.98 -20.25
CA TYR A 372 -38.74 -1.27 -19.63
C TYR A 372 -38.70 0.18 -20.11
N THR A 373 -38.43 1.12 -19.21
CA THR A 373 -38.18 2.52 -19.54
C THR A 373 -36.69 2.79 -19.55
N ILE A 374 -36.17 3.29 -20.66
CA ILE A 374 -34.76 3.67 -20.83
C ILE A 374 -34.68 5.18 -20.84
N SER A 375 -33.80 5.74 -20.04
CA SER A 375 -33.50 7.17 -19.98
C SER A 375 -31.99 7.38 -20.07
N ALA A 376 -31.55 8.56 -20.50
CA ALA A 376 -30.14 8.91 -20.51
C ALA A 376 -29.91 10.26 -19.83
N LYS A 377 -28.70 10.42 -19.28
CA LYS A 377 -28.28 11.68 -18.67
C LYS A 377 -28.00 12.71 -19.76
N SER A 378 -28.57 13.90 -19.63
CA SER A 378 -28.23 15.06 -20.46
C SER A 378 -26.76 15.45 -20.25
N PHE A 379 -26.11 15.94 -21.30
CA PHE A 379 -24.71 16.37 -21.23
C PHE A 379 -24.43 17.55 -22.16
N THR A 380 -23.30 18.21 -21.95
CA THR A 380 -22.79 19.26 -22.82
C THR A 380 -21.51 18.79 -23.50
N TYR A 381 -21.34 19.12 -24.78
CA TYR A 381 -20.13 18.79 -25.53
C TYR A 381 -19.93 19.78 -26.68
N ASN A 382 -18.70 20.28 -26.83
CA ASN A 382 -18.29 21.18 -27.91
C ASN A 382 -19.21 22.40 -28.11
N GLY A 383 -19.72 22.99 -27.02
CA GLY A 383 -20.62 24.14 -27.08
C GLY A 383 -22.08 23.81 -27.41
N TYR A 384 -22.50 22.54 -27.32
CA TYR A 384 -23.89 22.11 -27.49
C TYR A 384 -24.37 21.34 -26.26
N SER A 385 -25.64 21.51 -25.86
CA SER A 385 -26.32 20.60 -24.94
C SER A 385 -27.01 19.48 -25.72
N TYR A 386 -27.01 18.28 -25.14
CA TYR A 386 -27.56 17.05 -25.69
C TYR A 386 -28.58 16.49 -24.70
N GLU A 387 -29.84 16.39 -25.12
CA GLU A 387 -30.94 15.89 -24.29
C GLU A 387 -31.76 14.83 -25.04
N ALA A 388 -32.06 13.71 -24.38
CA ALA A 388 -32.91 12.65 -24.92
C ALA A 388 -34.13 12.43 -24.03
N GLN A 389 -35.30 12.26 -24.63
CA GLN A 389 -36.51 11.86 -23.91
C GLN A 389 -36.46 10.36 -23.58
N PRO A 390 -36.99 9.94 -22.42
CA PRO A 390 -37.08 8.52 -22.09
C PRO A 390 -37.93 7.74 -23.11
N ILE A 391 -37.52 6.50 -23.40
CA ILE A 391 -38.23 5.59 -24.30
C ILE A 391 -38.71 4.35 -23.55
N VAL A 392 -39.75 3.70 -24.06
CA VAL A 392 -40.26 2.43 -23.52
C VAL A 392 -40.03 1.32 -24.54
N VAL A 393 -39.43 0.22 -24.10
CA VAL A 393 -39.18 -0.98 -24.92
C VAL A 393 -39.82 -2.20 -24.27
N THR A 394 -40.26 -3.15 -25.10
CA THR A 394 -40.84 -4.42 -24.64
C THR A 394 -39.86 -5.56 -24.92
N VAL A 395 -39.52 -6.35 -23.90
CA VAL A 395 -38.59 -7.48 -24.01
C VAL A 395 -39.37 -8.79 -23.85
N THR A 396 -39.27 -9.68 -24.83
CA THR A 396 -39.90 -11.02 -24.84
C THR A 396 -38.86 -12.12 -24.68
N THR A 397 -39.25 -13.27 -24.14
CA THR A 397 -38.36 -14.41 -23.90
C THR A 397 -37.54 -14.80 -25.14
N GLY A 398 -36.22 -14.88 -24.97
CA GLY A 398 -35.29 -15.37 -26.01
C GLY A 398 -35.05 -14.43 -27.18
N ASN A 399 -35.65 -13.23 -27.19
CA ASN A 399 -35.48 -12.25 -28.25
C ASN A 399 -34.67 -11.03 -27.78
N SER A 400 -34.02 -10.36 -28.73
CA SER A 400 -33.38 -9.06 -28.52
C SER A 400 -34.28 -7.95 -29.07
N ALA A 401 -34.59 -6.96 -28.26
CA ALA A 401 -35.38 -5.79 -28.65
C ALA A 401 -34.46 -4.62 -29.02
N ASP A 402 -34.64 -4.04 -30.20
CA ASP A 402 -33.90 -2.84 -30.60
C ASP A 402 -34.50 -1.58 -29.93
N ALA A 403 -33.63 -0.71 -29.42
CA ALA A 403 -34.00 0.56 -28.81
C ALA A 403 -33.05 1.67 -29.27
N GLN A 404 -33.58 2.88 -29.47
CA GLN A 404 -32.77 4.04 -29.88
C GLN A 404 -33.12 5.30 -29.08
N LEU A 405 -32.11 5.86 -28.42
CA LEU A 405 -32.19 7.18 -27.78
C LEU A 405 -31.80 8.26 -28.79
N ASN A 406 -32.74 9.17 -29.07
CA ASN A 406 -32.51 10.31 -29.96
C ASN A 406 -32.24 11.55 -29.11
N PHE A 407 -31.04 12.12 -29.25
CA PHE A 407 -30.61 13.33 -28.57
C PHE A 407 -30.85 14.56 -29.44
N THR A 408 -31.61 15.52 -28.90
CA THR A 408 -31.74 16.86 -29.46
C THR A 408 -30.54 17.70 -29.06
N THR A 409 -29.97 18.44 -30.01
CA THR A 409 -28.78 19.29 -29.76
C THR A 409 -29.14 20.77 -29.78
N THR A 410 -28.69 21.53 -28.78
CA THR A 410 -28.90 23.00 -28.71
C THR A 410 -27.57 23.72 -28.53
N LYS A 411 -27.25 24.69 -29.40
CA LYS A 411 -26.02 25.48 -29.26
C LYS A 411 -26.11 26.38 -28.02
N ILE A 412 -25.10 26.30 -27.17
CA ILE A 412 -24.97 27.14 -25.98
C ILE A 412 -24.21 28.41 -26.36
N ALA A 413 -24.66 29.57 -25.90
CA ALA A 413 -23.91 30.81 -26.03
C ALA A 413 -22.58 30.69 -25.25
N SER A 414 -21.50 31.34 -25.69
CA SER A 414 -20.20 31.27 -25.00
C SER A 414 -19.79 32.60 -24.38
N VAL A 415 -18.90 32.51 -23.38
CA VAL A 415 -18.15 33.61 -22.77
C VAL A 415 -16.70 33.44 -23.16
N ARG A 416 -16.10 34.52 -23.66
CA ARG A 416 -14.66 34.56 -23.93
C ARG A 416 -13.89 34.77 -22.63
N VAL A 417 -13.02 33.84 -22.27
CA VAL A 417 -12.10 33.97 -21.13
C VAL A 417 -10.72 34.32 -21.66
N ILE A 418 -10.18 35.47 -21.26
CA ILE A 418 -8.82 35.90 -21.58
C ILE A 418 -7.95 35.61 -20.37
N VAL A 419 -6.97 34.72 -20.53
CA VAL A 419 -6.02 34.35 -19.48
C VAL A 419 -4.67 34.99 -19.78
N THR A 420 -4.19 35.85 -18.88
CA THR A 420 -2.84 36.42 -18.95
C THR A 420 -1.94 35.64 -18.02
N VAL A 421 -0.87 35.07 -18.56
CA VAL A 421 0.11 34.25 -17.84
C VAL A 421 1.42 35.03 -17.75
N SER A 422 1.97 35.18 -16.54
CA SER A 422 3.28 35.78 -16.30
C SER A 422 4.14 34.98 -15.35
N ASP A 423 5.45 35.24 -15.40
CA ASP A 423 6.49 34.68 -14.52
C ASP A 423 6.58 33.15 -14.53
N MET A 424 5.97 32.50 -15.53
CA MET A 424 6.09 31.07 -15.75
C MET A 424 7.53 30.73 -16.12
N PRO A 425 8.09 29.62 -15.59
CA PRO A 425 9.47 29.24 -15.88
C PRO A 425 9.67 28.93 -17.36
N ASN A 426 10.82 29.28 -17.90
CA ASN A 426 11.18 28.94 -19.28
C ASN A 426 11.16 27.42 -19.47
N ASP A 427 10.73 26.98 -20.66
CA ASP A 427 10.70 25.57 -21.07
C ASP A 427 9.82 24.64 -20.21
N LYS A 428 8.93 25.21 -19.37
CA LYS A 428 7.89 24.45 -18.65
C LYS A 428 6.51 24.71 -19.25
N GLU A 429 5.62 23.76 -19.09
CA GLU A 429 4.21 23.84 -19.48
C GLU A 429 3.30 23.40 -18.33
N THR A 430 2.06 23.87 -18.35
CA THR A 430 1.04 23.48 -17.38
C THR A 430 -0.34 23.49 -18.02
N THR A 431 -1.31 22.84 -17.37
CA THR A 431 -2.72 22.85 -17.79
C THR A 431 -3.54 23.62 -16.78
N LEU A 432 -4.28 24.62 -17.25
CA LEU A 432 -5.34 25.25 -16.47
C LEU A 432 -6.61 24.41 -16.56
N HIS A 433 -7.19 24.11 -15.40
CA HIS A 433 -8.41 23.32 -15.27
C HIS A 433 -9.56 24.25 -14.91
N PHE A 434 -10.50 24.41 -15.84
CA PHE A 434 -11.75 25.11 -15.62
C PHE A 434 -12.82 24.10 -15.21
N THR A 435 -13.41 24.24 -14.03
CA THR A 435 -14.44 23.32 -13.52
C THR A 435 -15.66 24.09 -13.04
N SER A 436 -16.83 23.78 -13.60
CA SER A 436 -18.11 24.37 -13.22
C SER A 436 -18.72 23.64 -12.02
N ASN A 437 -19.53 24.34 -11.22
CA ASN A 437 -20.24 23.72 -10.10
C ASN A 437 -21.27 22.67 -10.55
N SER A 438 -21.78 22.78 -11.78
CA SER A 438 -22.64 21.75 -12.40
C SER A 438 -21.87 20.53 -12.93
N GLY A 439 -20.54 20.51 -12.82
CA GLY A 439 -19.68 19.37 -13.17
C GLY A 439 -19.15 19.37 -14.60
N SER A 440 -19.28 20.46 -15.35
CA SER A 440 -18.62 20.64 -16.64
C SER A 440 -17.14 20.99 -16.43
N SER A 441 -16.27 20.58 -17.34
CA SER A 441 -14.85 20.96 -17.29
C SER A 441 -14.25 21.25 -18.66
N GLN A 442 -13.25 22.12 -18.68
CA GLN A 442 -12.40 22.43 -19.83
C GLN A 442 -10.94 22.55 -19.38
N LEU A 443 -10.03 22.23 -20.30
CA LEU A 443 -8.60 22.28 -20.07
C LEU A 443 -7.96 23.25 -21.06
N LEU A 444 -7.09 24.12 -20.57
CA LEU A 444 -6.31 25.03 -21.39
C LEU A 444 -4.83 24.77 -21.13
N LYS A 445 -4.12 24.31 -22.16
CA LYS A 445 -2.67 24.10 -22.08
C LYS A 445 -1.95 25.45 -22.24
N VAL A 446 -1.01 25.72 -21.34
CA VAL A 446 -0.19 26.93 -21.28
C VAL A 446 1.28 26.52 -21.36
N ALA A 447 2.02 27.06 -22.32
CA ALA A 447 3.40 26.67 -22.62
C ALA A 447 4.39 27.84 -22.64
N ASP A 448 3.92 29.08 -22.48
CA ASP A 448 4.74 30.27 -22.34
C ASP A 448 4.02 31.39 -21.56
N ASN A 449 4.78 32.43 -21.20
CA ASN A 449 4.22 33.68 -20.72
C ASN A 449 3.51 34.40 -21.87
N GLY A 450 2.26 34.82 -21.67
CA GLY A 450 1.48 35.37 -22.77
C GLY A 450 -0.02 35.51 -22.47
N VAL A 451 -0.78 35.76 -23.53
CA VAL A 451 -2.25 35.88 -23.47
C VAL A 451 -2.88 34.71 -24.20
N TYR A 452 -3.65 33.94 -23.45
CA TYR A 452 -4.42 32.80 -23.92
C TYR A 452 -5.90 33.15 -23.94
N THR A 453 -6.68 32.43 -24.75
CA THR A 453 -8.13 32.62 -24.84
C THR A 453 -8.83 31.28 -24.84
N GLU A 454 -9.86 31.16 -24.01
CA GLU A 454 -10.73 29.99 -23.90
C GLU A 454 -12.20 30.41 -24.05
N GLU A 455 -13.08 29.51 -24.49
CA GLU A 455 -14.52 29.79 -24.64
C GLU A 455 -15.34 28.85 -23.74
N LEU A 456 -15.90 29.40 -22.66
CA LEU A 456 -16.75 28.68 -21.72
C LEU A 456 -18.24 28.86 -22.05
N PRO A 457 -19.13 27.92 -21.67
CA PRO A 457 -20.57 28.12 -21.73
C PRO A 457 -21.05 29.35 -20.96
N LYS A 458 -21.91 30.17 -21.60
CA LYS A 458 -22.63 31.30 -21.01
C LYS A 458 -23.95 30.82 -20.39
N ASP A 459 -23.83 29.94 -19.41
CA ASP A 459 -24.93 29.31 -18.68
C ASP A 459 -25.25 29.98 -17.33
N GLY A 460 -24.41 30.94 -16.92
CA GLY A 460 -24.53 31.61 -15.62
C GLY A 460 -24.07 30.73 -14.45
N ASP A 461 -23.37 29.64 -14.72
CA ASP A 461 -22.74 28.81 -13.69
C ASP A 461 -21.48 29.50 -13.14
N THR A 462 -21.04 29.05 -11.98
CA THR A 462 -19.78 29.46 -11.37
C THR A 462 -18.69 28.47 -11.74
N TRP A 463 -17.60 28.99 -12.29
CA TRP A 463 -16.43 28.24 -12.75
C TRP A 463 -15.23 28.53 -11.86
N ASN A 464 -14.55 27.47 -11.44
CA ASN A 464 -13.30 27.51 -10.69
C ASN A 464 -12.14 27.22 -11.63
N ILE A 465 -11.00 27.84 -11.37
CA ILE A 465 -9.77 27.64 -12.14
C ILE A 465 -8.69 27.14 -11.19
N THR A 466 -8.07 26.04 -11.56
CA THR A 466 -6.83 25.55 -10.95
C THR A 466 -5.78 25.33 -12.05
N THR A 467 -4.56 25.00 -11.67
CA THR A 467 -3.48 24.66 -12.61
C THR A 467 -2.79 23.39 -12.15
N ASP A 468 -2.21 22.64 -13.09
CA ASP A 468 -1.22 21.62 -12.73
C ASP A 468 -0.04 22.28 -12.01
N ASN A 469 0.47 21.63 -10.96
CA ASN A 469 1.61 22.14 -10.21
C ASN A 469 2.87 22.13 -11.08
N ILE A 470 3.63 23.23 -11.00
CA ILE A 470 5.00 23.30 -11.53
C ILE A 470 5.92 23.21 -10.32
N SER A 471 6.73 22.15 -10.26
CA SER A 471 7.65 21.92 -9.13
C SER A 471 8.50 23.16 -8.85
N GLY A 472 8.57 23.57 -7.58
CA GLY A 472 9.32 24.77 -7.16
C GLY A 472 8.60 26.10 -7.42
N TYR A 473 7.37 26.11 -7.96
CA TYR A 473 6.59 27.31 -8.24
C TYR A 473 5.18 27.25 -7.68
N LYS A 474 4.73 28.35 -7.10
CA LYS A 474 3.36 28.57 -6.65
C LYS A 474 2.61 29.40 -7.69
N ALA A 475 1.52 28.86 -8.18
CA ALA A 475 0.63 29.59 -9.07
C ALA A 475 -0.35 30.46 -8.27
N ASN A 476 -0.42 31.75 -8.60
CA ASN A 476 -1.40 32.67 -8.06
C ASN A 476 -2.40 33.01 -9.18
N ILE A 477 -3.68 32.66 -8.98
CA ILE A 477 -4.75 32.82 -9.99
C ILE A 477 -5.77 33.86 -9.49
N SER A 478 -6.07 34.87 -10.31
CA SER A 478 -7.01 35.94 -9.95
C SER A 478 -7.86 36.44 -11.13
N PRO A 479 -9.21 36.40 -11.02
CA PRO A 479 -9.96 35.64 -10.03
C PRO A 479 -9.81 34.13 -10.28
N ASN A 480 -9.71 33.32 -9.21
CA ASN A 480 -9.72 31.85 -9.30
C ASN A 480 -11.13 31.25 -9.40
N GLN A 481 -12.16 32.09 -9.28
CA GLN A 481 -13.56 31.72 -9.45
C GLN A 481 -14.36 32.88 -10.07
N PHE A 482 -15.22 32.59 -11.05
CA PHE A 482 -16.09 33.60 -11.66
C PHE A 482 -17.38 32.99 -12.22
N ASN A 483 -18.37 33.84 -12.50
CA ASN A 483 -19.62 33.42 -13.13
C ASN A 483 -19.62 33.77 -14.64
N THR A 484 -20.15 32.89 -15.48
CA THR A 484 -20.25 33.06 -16.94
C THR A 484 -21.46 33.87 -17.40
N ASN A 485 -21.96 34.83 -16.61
CA ASN A 485 -23.06 35.73 -17.02
C ASN A 485 -22.63 36.82 -18.03
N GLN A 486 -21.33 37.09 -18.13
CA GLN A 486 -20.78 38.19 -18.91
C GLN A 486 -20.47 37.76 -20.35
N ASN A 487 -20.08 38.69 -21.23
CA ASN A 487 -19.60 38.33 -22.58
C ASN A 487 -18.10 38.01 -22.62
N GLN A 488 -17.36 38.49 -21.61
CA GLN A 488 -15.93 38.30 -21.49
C GLN A 488 -15.55 38.22 -20.00
N GLN A 489 -14.55 37.41 -19.68
CA GLN A 489 -13.88 37.36 -18.37
C GLN A 489 -12.37 37.47 -18.56
N ASN A 490 -11.68 38.23 -17.70
CA ASN A 490 -10.22 38.26 -17.67
C ASN A 490 -9.71 37.53 -16.42
N VAL A 491 -8.66 36.73 -16.58
CA VAL A 491 -8.00 35.96 -15.52
C VAL A 491 -6.50 36.21 -15.62
N THR A 492 -5.84 36.41 -14.48
CA THR A 492 -4.38 36.50 -14.38
C THR A 492 -3.87 35.26 -13.67
N VAL A 493 -2.83 34.64 -14.22
CA VAL A 493 -2.08 33.53 -13.61
C VAL A 493 -0.62 33.94 -13.53
N THR A 494 -0.07 34.05 -12.33
CA THR A 494 1.33 34.41 -12.11
C THR A 494 2.04 33.28 -11.37
N PHE A 495 3.22 32.88 -11.80
CA PHE A 495 4.02 31.86 -11.10
C PHE A 495 5.10 32.53 -10.24
N GLU A 496 5.11 32.20 -8.95
CA GLU A 496 6.11 32.64 -7.99
C GLU A 496 7.03 31.47 -7.68
N GLN A 497 8.34 31.61 -7.88
CA GLN A 497 9.29 30.56 -7.47
C GLN A 497 9.34 30.49 -5.94
N VAL A 498 9.06 29.31 -5.37
CA VAL A 498 8.94 29.10 -3.92
C VAL A 498 9.90 28.06 -3.35
N ALA A 499 10.62 27.27 -4.16
CA ALA A 499 11.72 26.42 -3.69
C ALA A 499 12.76 26.10 -4.80
N PRO A 500 14.08 26.06 -4.52
CA PRO A 500 14.80 26.81 -3.49
C PRO A 500 16.05 27.57 -4.01
N VAL A 501 16.14 28.85 -3.64
CA VAL A 501 17.31 29.38 -2.92
C VAL A 501 16.69 30.22 -1.81
N GLU A 502 16.64 29.72 -0.58
CA GLU A 502 16.45 30.64 0.54
C GLU A 502 17.64 31.59 0.49
N ALA A 503 17.38 32.86 0.19
CA ALA A 503 18.41 33.86 0.02
C ALA A 503 19.16 34.04 1.34
N GLY A 504 20.48 33.86 1.32
CA GLY A 504 21.32 34.01 2.50
C GLY A 504 22.21 32.80 2.74
N LYS A 505 23.32 33.04 3.45
CA LYS A 505 24.26 32.00 3.84
C LYS A 505 23.73 31.21 5.03
N LYS A 506 24.08 29.93 5.10
CA LYS A 506 23.66 29.00 6.15
C LYS A 506 24.84 28.63 7.05
N VAL A 507 24.56 28.53 8.34
CA VAL A 507 25.42 27.90 9.33
C VAL A 507 24.67 26.68 9.85
N ILE A 508 25.11 25.49 9.43
CA ILE A 508 24.41 24.22 9.64
C ILE A 508 25.19 23.39 10.66
N GLY A 509 24.51 22.80 11.64
CA GLY A 509 25.16 21.92 12.62
C GLY A 509 24.40 20.61 12.81
N TYR A 510 25.11 19.48 12.76
CA TYR A 510 24.55 18.17 13.10
C TYR A 510 24.52 18.00 14.61
N TRP A 511 23.41 17.45 15.12
CA TRP A 511 23.27 17.07 16.53
C TRP A 511 23.24 15.55 16.68
N GLU A 512 24.26 15.00 17.33
CA GLU A 512 24.34 13.57 17.67
C GLU A 512 23.33 13.25 18.77
N ASN A 513 22.18 12.71 18.40
CA ASN A 513 21.08 12.47 19.32
C ASN A 513 21.38 11.39 20.39
N TRP A 514 22.39 10.55 20.15
CA TRP A 514 22.91 9.59 21.13
C TRP A 514 23.85 10.21 22.17
N LYS A 515 24.14 11.52 22.08
CA LYS A 515 24.99 12.24 23.04
C LYS A 515 24.22 13.36 23.75
N PRO A 516 24.56 13.68 25.01
CA PRO A 516 24.04 14.88 25.68
C PRO A 516 24.63 16.16 25.07
N ALA A 517 24.18 17.34 25.53
CA ALA A 517 24.95 18.56 25.32
C ALA A 517 26.32 18.45 26.01
N LEU A 518 27.31 19.22 25.55
CA LEU A 518 28.64 19.22 26.14
C LEU A 518 28.60 19.75 27.59
N PRO A 519 29.44 19.25 28.52
CA PRO A 519 29.45 19.70 29.92
C PRO A 519 29.72 21.19 30.10
N GLU A 520 30.50 21.81 29.21
CA GLU A 520 30.69 23.26 29.19
C GLU A 520 29.43 24.06 28.78
N MET A 521 28.33 23.37 28.45
CA MET A 521 27.03 23.94 28.02
C MET A 521 25.88 23.68 29.02
N GLU A 522 26.17 23.24 30.26
CA GLU A 522 25.26 22.96 31.41
C GLU A 522 24.06 22.00 31.19
N GLY A 523 24.10 20.80 31.82
CA GLY A 523 22.90 19.99 32.17
C GLY A 523 22.90 18.51 31.75
N SER A 524 22.03 17.69 32.36
CA SER A 524 21.93 16.24 32.12
C SER A 524 21.18 15.89 30.82
N GLY A 525 21.69 14.94 30.02
CA GLY A 525 21.28 14.55 28.66
C GLY A 525 19.85 14.04 28.39
N GLY A 526 18.85 14.53 29.12
CA GLY A 526 17.44 14.16 28.98
C GLY A 526 16.47 15.32 29.20
N ASP A 527 16.94 16.57 29.11
CA ASP A 527 16.09 17.73 29.35
C ASP A 527 15.03 17.89 28.24
N LYS A 528 13.83 18.28 28.67
CA LYS A 528 12.65 18.51 27.82
C LYS A 528 12.29 20.00 27.74
N SER A 529 13.20 20.87 28.16
CA SER A 529 13.11 22.33 28.07
C SER A 529 13.92 22.82 26.88
N ALA A 530 13.34 23.75 26.11
CA ALA A 530 14.03 24.44 25.03
C ALA A 530 15.28 25.19 25.53
N ASP A 531 15.21 25.75 26.75
CA ASP A 531 16.30 26.56 27.32
C ASP A 531 17.61 25.77 27.53
N TYR A 532 17.52 24.44 27.65
CA TYR A 532 18.70 23.58 27.71
C TYR A 532 19.45 23.54 26.38
N TYR A 533 18.74 23.52 25.25
CA TYR A 533 19.34 23.37 23.93
C TYR A 533 19.74 24.70 23.29
N LYS A 534 19.05 25.80 23.62
CA LYS A 534 19.31 27.15 23.04
C LYS A 534 20.79 27.55 23.04
N PRO A 535 21.56 27.39 24.12
CA PRO A 535 22.99 27.76 24.12
C PRO A 535 23.79 26.98 23.07
N SER A 536 23.51 25.69 22.90
CA SER A 536 24.19 24.84 21.92
C SER A 536 23.82 25.20 20.47
N PHE A 537 22.64 25.78 20.26
CA PHE A 537 22.14 26.13 18.92
C PHE A 537 22.38 27.60 18.58
N ALA A 538 22.98 28.39 19.48
CA ALA A 538 23.09 29.85 19.37
C ALA A 538 23.69 30.32 18.04
N ASN A 539 24.74 29.64 17.58
CA ASN A 539 25.52 30.02 16.40
C ASN A 539 25.02 29.41 15.08
N TYR A 540 23.98 28.57 15.12
CA TYR A 540 23.51 27.82 13.97
C TYR A 540 22.18 28.38 13.46
N SER A 541 22.05 28.47 12.13
CA SER A 541 20.79 28.77 11.45
C SER A 541 19.91 27.53 11.30
N HIS A 542 20.54 26.35 11.16
CA HIS A 542 19.88 25.06 10.96
C HIS A 542 20.53 24.02 11.88
N VAL A 543 19.68 23.23 12.54
CA VAL A 543 20.11 22.11 13.39
C VAL A 543 19.58 20.81 12.78
N LEU A 544 20.50 19.91 12.41
CA LEU A 544 20.19 18.62 11.80
C LEU A 544 20.18 17.54 12.88
N TYR A 545 19.00 17.03 13.19
CA TYR A 545 18.81 15.96 14.15
C TYR A 545 19.32 14.63 13.58
N SER A 546 20.34 14.07 14.22
CA SER A 546 21.10 12.94 13.70
C SER A 546 21.00 11.74 14.65
N PHE A 547 20.37 10.64 14.27
CA PHE A 547 19.72 10.37 12.98
C PHE A 547 18.33 9.77 13.15
N LEU A 548 17.54 9.92 12.10
CA LEU A 548 16.54 8.93 11.74
C LEU A 548 17.18 7.90 10.80
N THR A 549 16.77 6.64 10.90
CA THR A 549 17.33 5.55 10.09
C THR A 549 16.25 4.76 9.39
N LEU A 550 16.61 4.17 8.25
CA LEU A 550 15.79 3.18 7.55
C LEU A 550 15.85 1.83 8.28
N SER A 551 17.00 1.50 8.87
CA SER A 551 17.14 0.32 9.72
C SER A 551 16.50 0.52 11.09
N ASN A 552 15.80 -0.49 11.59
CA ASN A 552 15.41 -0.60 13.00
C ASN A 552 16.51 -1.22 13.88
N GLN A 553 17.65 -1.58 13.28
CA GLN A 553 18.86 -2.06 13.94
C GLN A 553 20.09 -1.42 13.27
N PRO A 554 20.25 -0.08 13.33
CA PRO A 554 21.44 0.58 12.81
C PRO A 554 22.67 0.11 13.60
N ASN A 555 23.82 0.02 12.93
CA ASN A 555 25.05 -0.47 13.52
C ASN A 555 26.26 0.24 12.89
N SER A 556 26.96 1.07 13.67
CA SER A 556 28.13 1.82 13.20
C SER A 556 29.35 0.96 12.89
N ASP A 557 29.48 -0.20 13.53
CA ASP A 557 30.64 -1.10 13.35
C ASP A 557 30.44 -2.04 12.16
N ASN A 558 29.19 -2.45 11.90
CA ASN A 558 28.82 -3.32 10.80
C ASN A 558 27.42 -2.96 10.27
N PRO A 559 27.32 -1.88 9.47
CA PRO A 559 26.05 -1.41 8.93
C PRO A 559 25.36 -2.50 8.10
N PRO A 560 24.04 -2.72 8.22
CA PRO A 560 23.37 -3.79 7.48
C PRO A 560 23.43 -3.57 5.96
N ASN A 561 23.94 -4.56 5.21
CA ASN A 561 23.93 -4.53 3.76
C ASN A 561 22.62 -5.09 3.20
N THR A 562 21.52 -4.37 3.46
CA THR A 562 20.16 -4.71 3.04
C THR A 562 19.40 -3.45 2.65
N ASN A 563 18.36 -3.58 1.82
CA ASN A 563 17.43 -2.47 1.58
C ASN A 563 16.49 -2.29 2.78
N TRP A 564 15.84 -1.12 2.82
CA TRP A 564 14.76 -0.82 3.73
C TRP A 564 13.65 -1.87 3.63
N ASP A 565 13.07 -2.23 4.77
CA ASP A 565 11.98 -3.20 4.83
C ASP A 565 10.64 -2.62 4.35
N GLY A 566 10.57 -1.29 4.18
CA GLY A 566 9.38 -0.55 3.76
C GLY A 566 8.40 -0.25 4.89
N SER A 567 8.74 -0.60 6.14
CA SER A 567 7.85 -0.53 7.28
C SER A 567 7.73 0.90 7.82
N ALA A 568 8.86 1.49 8.25
CA ALA A 568 8.88 2.81 8.87
C ALA A 568 10.25 3.50 8.75
N ILE A 569 10.27 4.82 8.90
CA ILE A 569 11.47 5.58 9.28
C ILE A 569 11.58 5.53 10.81
N TYR A 570 12.74 5.12 11.32
CA TYR A 570 12.95 4.85 12.74
C TYR A 570 13.71 5.98 13.42
N GLU A 571 13.36 6.29 14.66
CA GLU A 571 14.19 7.12 15.52
C GLU A 571 15.25 6.24 16.20
N THR A 572 16.52 6.62 16.06
CA THR A 572 17.68 5.74 16.33
C THR A 572 17.85 5.33 17.80
N MET A 573 17.38 6.13 18.75
CA MET A 573 17.56 5.84 20.17
C MET A 573 16.44 4.96 20.75
N THR A 574 15.25 5.03 20.17
CA THR A 574 14.09 4.20 20.53
C THR A 574 13.96 2.95 19.67
N LEU A 575 14.53 2.97 18.46
CA LEU A 575 14.36 1.96 17.40
C LEU A 575 12.88 1.75 17.01
N LYS A 576 12.08 2.81 17.14
CA LYS A 576 10.64 2.82 16.86
C LYS A 576 10.30 3.78 15.74
N PRO A 577 9.19 3.57 15.02
CA PRO A 577 8.73 4.49 14.00
C PRO A 577 8.69 5.92 14.55
N VAL A 578 9.33 6.87 13.87
CA VAL A 578 9.49 8.25 14.37
C VAL A 578 8.15 8.92 14.67
N LEU A 579 7.13 8.66 13.84
CA LEU A 579 5.77 9.18 14.05
C LEU A 579 5.09 8.55 15.27
N GLU A 580 5.36 7.28 15.58
CA GLU A 580 4.89 6.63 16.82
C GLU A 580 5.54 7.30 18.03
N VAL A 581 6.87 7.47 18.00
CA VAL A 581 7.62 8.14 19.06
C VAL A 581 7.09 9.56 19.30
N MET A 582 6.92 10.34 18.23
CA MET A 582 6.52 11.73 18.35
C MET A 582 5.06 11.93 18.79
N ASN A 583 4.17 11.00 18.47
CA ASN A 583 2.74 11.09 18.82
C ASN A 583 2.36 10.32 20.09
N ASP A 584 3.22 9.43 20.58
CA ASP A 584 2.97 8.70 21.82
C ASP A 584 3.08 9.64 23.04
N THR A 585 1.92 10.00 23.59
CA THR A 585 1.84 10.75 24.85
C THR A 585 1.92 9.84 26.09
N THR A 586 2.00 8.53 25.91
CA THR A 586 2.22 7.58 27.01
C THR A 586 3.68 7.58 27.45
N TYR A 587 3.97 7.03 28.64
CA TYR A 587 5.31 7.07 29.23
C TYR A 587 6.38 6.27 28.44
N SER A 588 6.00 5.48 27.43
CA SER A 588 6.88 4.52 26.74
C SER A 588 8.05 5.20 26.03
N TYR A 589 7.77 6.26 25.26
CA TYR A 589 8.81 6.99 24.49
C TYR A 589 8.85 8.49 24.77
N ASN A 590 8.04 8.98 25.71
CA ASN A 590 7.95 10.40 26.09
C ASN A 590 9.33 10.98 26.49
N TRP A 591 10.27 10.18 26.99
CA TRP A 591 11.62 10.65 27.27
C TRP A 591 12.33 11.21 26.03
N GLN A 592 12.24 10.51 24.89
CA GLN A 592 12.89 10.92 23.65
C GLN A 592 12.07 11.94 22.89
N ALA A 593 10.75 11.71 22.79
CA ALA A 593 9.83 12.64 22.15
C ALA A 593 9.88 14.04 22.80
N GLY A 594 10.02 14.11 24.14
CA GLY A 594 10.17 15.37 24.86
C GLY A 594 11.47 16.10 24.55
N LYS A 595 12.59 15.39 24.38
CA LYS A 595 13.87 15.99 23.98
C LYS A 595 13.78 16.59 22.57
N ILE A 596 13.24 15.82 21.62
CA ILE A 596 13.10 16.27 20.24
C ILE A 596 12.20 17.52 20.18
N LYS A 597 11.04 17.49 20.85
CA LYS A 597 10.14 18.66 20.90
C LYS A 597 10.84 19.89 21.50
N ALA A 598 11.63 19.70 22.55
CA ALA A 598 12.40 20.78 23.14
C ALA A 598 13.48 21.35 22.19
N MET A 599 14.10 20.51 21.35
CA MET A 599 15.03 20.97 20.32
C MET A 599 14.30 21.76 19.22
N ILE A 600 13.16 21.27 18.75
CA ILE A 600 12.29 21.99 17.80
C ILE A 600 11.92 23.36 18.38
N ASP A 601 11.42 23.40 19.61
CA ASP A 601 11.06 24.64 20.31
C ASP A 601 12.27 25.58 20.46
N ALA A 602 13.47 25.05 20.79
CA ALA A 602 14.69 25.84 20.92
C ALA A 602 15.11 26.49 19.60
N THR A 603 14.94 25.80 18.47
CA THR A 603 15.21 26.38 17.15
C THR A 603 14.15 27.41 16.75
N HIS A 604 12.87 27.07 16.86
CA HIS A 604 11.76 27.91 16.40
C HIS A 604 11.62 29.21 17.20
N GLN A 605 11.87 29.17 18.51
CA GLN A 605 11.83 30.38 19.36
C GLN A 605 12.88 31.42 18.96
N GLU A 606 13.96 31.00 18.28
CA GLU A 606 15.06 31.85 17.82
C GLU A 606 15.02 32.05 16.28
N GLY A 607 13.91 31.70 15.62
CA GLY A 607 13.75 31.85 14.16
C GLY A 607 14.62 30.91 13.31
N LYS A 608 15.15 29.83 13.91
CA LYS A 608 16.03 28.84 13.27
C LYS A 608 15.24 27.64 12.77
N LYS A 609 15.91 26.75 12.04
CA LYS A 609 15.31 25.55 11.44
C LYS A 609 15.74 24.26 12.14
N PHE A 610 14.78 23.37 12.36
CA PHE A 610 15.02 22.00 12.78
C PHE A 610 14.83 21.05 11.59
N ILE A 611 15.89 20.33 11.23
CA ILE A 611 15.89 19.43 10.08
C ILE A 611 16.09 17.99 10.55
N TRP A 612 15.35 17.06 9.97
CA TRP A 612 15.55 15.63 10.21
C TRP A 612 16.62 15.08 9.27
N ALA A 613 17.78 14.69 9.78
CA ALA A 613 18.77 13.97 8.99
C ALA A 613 18.43 12.48 8.96
N ILE A 614 18.27 11.93 7.76
CA ILE A 614 17.97 10.51 7.53
C ILE A 614 19.20 9.85 6.94
N GLY A 615 19.70 8.81 7.61
CA GLY A 615 20.86 8.02 7.15
C GLY A 615 21.99 7.97 8.18
N GLY A 616 23.17 8.39 7.76
CA GLY A 616 24.44 8.28 8.47
C GLY A 616 25.08 6.89 8.32
N TRP A 617 26.36 6.81 8.71
CA TRP A 617 27.21 5.62 8.56
C TRP A 617 26.61 4.32 9.06
N SER A 618 25.87 4.39 10.18
CA SER A 618 25.27 3.22 10.84
C SER A 618 24.04 2.63 10.15
N ASP A 619 23.48 3.32 9.14
CA ASP A 619 22.24 2.91 8.49
C ASP A 619 22.47 1.82 7.42
N LEU A 620 21.50 1.64 6.52
CA LEU A 620 21.52 0.64 5.47
C LEU A 620 22.49 0.97 4.34
N GLN A 621 23.28 -0.01 3.89
CA GLN A 621 24.17 0.16 2.74
C GLN A 621 23.43 0.12 1.38
N GLN A 622 22.13 -0.18 1.37
CA GLN A 622 21.30 -0.27 0.15
C GLN A 622 20.03 0.59 0.23
N THR A 623 20.01 1.59 1.13
CA THR A 623 18.95 2.60 1.32
C THR A 623 17.53 2.05 1.08
N ILE A 624 16.78 2.57 0.09
CA ILE A 624 15.46 2.09 -0.33
C ILE A 624 15.51 1.54 -1.77
N LYS A 625 14.45 0.83 -2.17
CA LYS A 625 14.25 0.38 -3.56
C LYS A 625 13.42 1.37 -4.39
N PRO A 626 13.51 1.35 -5.73
CA PRO A 626 12.71 2.21 -6.60
C PRO A 626 11.19 2.13 -6.36
N GLU A 627 10.65 0.95 -6.04
CA GLU A 627 9.23 0.74 -5.73
C GLU A 627 8.81 1.24 -4.34
N GLN A 628 9.77 1.55 -3.46
CA GLN A 628 9.51 2.02 -2.09
C GLN A 628 9.47 3.56 -1.96
N ILE A 629 9.88 4.29 -3.01
CA ILE A 629 10.00 5.75 -3.00
C ILE A 629 8.70 6.42 -2.55
N ASP A 630 7.55 6.01 -3.08
CA ASP A 630 6.27 6.67 -2.76
C ASP A 630 5.86 6.45 -1.30
N SER A 631 6.15 5.27 -0.74
CA SER A 631 5.95 4.99 0.68
C SER A 631 6.86 5.86 1.54
N PHE A 632 8.15 5.92 1.20
CA PHE A 632 9.14 6.73 1.93
C PHE A 632 8.78 8.23 1.91
N VAL A 633 8.46 8.77 0.73
CA VAL A 633 8.06 10.17 0.55
C VAL A 633 6.79 10.47 1.35
N THR A 634 5.80 9.57 1.33
CA THR A 634 4.57 9.73 2.12
C THR A 634 4.87 9.82 3.62
N GLN A 635 5.80 9.00 4.12
CA GLN A 635 6.21 9.06 5.53
C GLN A 635 6.92 10.36 5.88
N CYS A 636 7.82 10.85 5.02
CA CYS A 636 8.48 12.14 5.21
C CYS A 636 7.47 13.31 5.24
N VAL A 637 6.54 13.35 4.29
CA VAL A 637 5.49 14.39 4.26
C VAL A 637 4.61 14.33 5.51
N ASN A 638 4.22 13.13 5.96
CA ASN A 638 3.41 12.99 7.17
C ASN A 638 4.14 13.40 8.46
N LEU A 639 5.46 13.20 8.50
CA LEU A 639 6.31 13.72 9.57
C LEU A 639 6.34 15.25 9.54
N LEU A 640 6.68 15.84 8.40
CA LEU A 640 6.82 17.30 8.25
C LEU A 640 5.50 18.08 8.40
N LYS A 641 4.34 17.43 8.19
CA LYS A 641 3.03 18.02 8.51
C LYS A 641 2.86 18.32 10.00
N GLN A 642 3.61 17.64 10.86
CA GLN A 642 3.47 17.74 12.31
C GLN A 642 4.73 18.29 12.99
N TYR A 643 5.91 17.89 12.51
CA TYR A 643 7.18 18.16 13.19
C TYR A 643 8.33 18.40 12.21
N GLY A 644 9.10 19.46 12.45
CA GLY A 644 10.31 19.80 11.70
C GLY A 644 10.08 20.68 10.48
N ASP A 645 11.19 21.15 9.92
CA ASP A 645 11.24 22.11 8.82
C ASP A 645 11.84 21.54 7.55
N GLY A 646 12.35 20.32 7.57
CA GLY A 646 12.89 19.68 6.37
C GLY A 646 13.49 18.32 6.63
N ILE A 647 13.97 17.71 5.54
CA ILE A 647 14.72 16.44 5.53
C ILE A 647 16.11 16.70 4.95
N ASP A 648 17.15 16.18 5.59
CA ASP A 648 18.48 16.05 5.00
C ASP A 648 18.73 14.58 4.65
N PHE A 649 19.11 14.32 3.39
CA PHE A 649 19.55 13.00 2.96
C PHE A 649 21.05 12.86 3.19
N ASP A 650 21.40 12.21 4.30
CA ASP A 650 22.77 11.80 4.61
C ASP A 650 22.93 10.29 4.33
N TRP A 651 22.52 9.88 3.13
CA TRP A 651 22.58 8.48 2.72
C TRP A 651 23.99 8.11 2.31
N GLU A 652 24.66 7.42 3.20
CA GLU A 652 25.97 6.87 2.94
C GLU A 652 25.89 5.54 2.17
N HIS A 653 27.03 5.12 1.65
CA HIS A 653 27.26 3.86 0.95
C HIS A 653 26.74 3.74 -0.49
N LEU A 654 26.38 4.84 -1.16
CA LEU A 654 25.79 4.81 -2.51
C LEU A 654 26.70 4.11 -3.53
N HIS A 655 27.95 4.55 -3.72
CA HIS A 655 28.92 3.88 -4.59
C HIS A 655 29.92 2.97 -3.87
N GLN A 656 30.02 3.05 -2.54
CA GLN A 656 30.99 2.29 -1.75
C GLN A 656 30.34 1.64 -0.53
N LEU A 657 30.46 0.34 -0.38
CA LEU A 657 30.02 -0.37 0.82
C LEU A 657 30.90 -0.03 2.04
N ALA A 658 30.38 -0.28 3.25
CA ALA A 658 31.08 0.00 4.51
C ALA A 658 32.45 -0.70 4.62
N ASN A 659 32.64 -1.82 3.91
CA ASN A 659 33.91 -2.55 3.85
C ASN A 659 34.91 -1.98 2.81
N GLY A 660 34.61 -0.83 2.20
CA GLY A 660 35.42 -0.16 1.20
C GLY A 660 35.29 -0.70 -0.23
N GLN A 661 34.53 -1.77 -0.47
CA GLN A 661 34.30 -2.29 -1.82
C GLN A 661 33.30 -1.43 -2.60
N PRO A 662 33.36 -1.42 -3.95
CA PRO A 662 32.31 -0.80 -4.75
C PRO A 662 30.93 -1.37 -4.41
N ASN A 663 29.92 -0.51 -4.30
CA ASN A 663 28.54 -0.94 -4.15
C ASN A 663 28.05 -1.53 -5.49
N PRO A 664 27.67 -2.82 -5.55
CA PRO A 664 27.21 -3.44 -6.80
C PRO A 664 25.94 -2.78 -7.36
N ASN A 665 25.17 -2.07 -6.53
CA ASN A 665 23.93 -1.40 -6.91
C ASN A 665 24.10 0.13 -7.03
N ALA A 666 25.33 0.62 -7.14
CA ALA A 666 25.66 2.05 -7.17
C ALA A 666 24.75 2.91 -8.07
N LYS A 667 24.49 2.45 -9.30
CA LYS A 667 23.60 3.14 -10.23
C LYS A 667 22.15 3.17 -9.73
N GLU A 668 21.62 2.05 -9.26
CA GLU A 668 20.25 1.99 -8.75
C GLU A 668 20.08 2.88 -7.52
N GLN A 669 21.08 2.90 -6.63
CA GLN A 669 21.07 3.70 -5.41
C GLN A 669 21.08 5.20 -5.71
N THR A 670 21.95 5.67 -6.62
CA THR A 670 22.00 7.08 -7.04
C THR A 670 20.77 7.52 -7.82
N ASP A 671 20.29 6.71 -8.78
CA ASP A 671 19.02 6.95 -9.48
C ASP A 671 17.84 7.04 -8.48
N THR A 672 17.84 6.17 -7.47
CA THR A 672 16.79 6.12 -6.44
C THR A 672 16.82 7.34 -5.54
N LEU A 673 17.99 7.78 -5.07
CA LEU A 673 18.11 9.01 -4.28
C LEU A 673 17.68 10.24 -5.10
N ALA A 674 18.15 10.38 -6.34
CA ALA A 674 17.75 11.46 -7.24
C ALA A 674 16.23 11.54 -7.42
N LYS A 675 15.61 10.40 -7.73
CA LYS A 675 14.16 10.30 -7.87
C LYS A 675 13.42 10.56 -6.57
N THR A 676 13.98 10.16 -5.43
CA THR A 676 13.39 10.38 -4.11
C THR A 676 13.37 11.86 -3.75
N MET A 677 14.47 12.58 -3.95
CA MET A 677 14.52 14.04 -3.72
C MET A 677 13.52 14.77 -4.61
N LEU A 678 13.46 14.44 -5.91
CA LEU A 678 12.49 15.01 -6.84
C LEU A 678 11.05 14.76 -6.39
N LYS A 679 10.71 13.52 -6.05
CA LYS A 679 9.35 13.17 -5.58
C LYS A 679 9.01 13.79 -4.24
N LEU A 680 9.98 13.90 -3.32
CA LEU A 680 9.76 14.57 -2.04
C LEU A 680 9.45 16.06 -2.25
N ARG A 681 10.24 16.75 -3.07
CA ARG A 681 9.99 18.17 -3.39
C ARG A 681 8.60 18.36 -4.00
N GLN A 682 8.24 17.55 -4.99
CA GLN A 682 6.91 17.59 -5.62
C GLN A 682 5.78 17.33 -4.62
N ALA A 683 5.93 16.32 -3.76
CA ALA A 683 4.91 15.97 -2.78
C ALA A 683 4.72 17.05 -1.69
N LEU A 684 5.80 17.75 -1.31
CA LEU A 684 5.73 18.90 -0.41
C LEU A 684 5.01 20.07 -1.09
N ASP A 685 5.33 20.36 -2.36
CA ASP A 685 4.69 21.42 -3.13
C ASP A 685 3.19 21.14 -3.34
N ASP A 686 2.84 19.89 -3.66
CA ASP A 686 1.45 19.42 -3.78
C ASP A 686 0.66 19.55 -2.47
N ALA A 687 1.36 19.40 -1.34
CA ALA A 687 0.79 19.60 -0.01
C ALA A 687 0.75 21.08 0.43
N GLY A 688 1.23 22.02 -0.41
CA GLY A 688 1.34 23.44 -0.07
C GLY A 688 2.43 23.76 0.96
N MET A 689 3.37 22.84 1.17
CA MET A 689 4.44 22.88 2.16
C MET A 689 5.74 23.43 1.56
N TYR A 690 5.64 24.59 0.89
CA TYR A 690 6.75 25.21 0.18
C TYR A 690 7.89 25.67 1.11
N ASP A 691 7.57 25.92 2.39
CA ASP A 691 8.51 26.31 3.44
C ASP A 691 9.42 25.16 3.91
N LYS A 692 9.10 23.92 3.55
CA LYS A 692 9.88 22.74 3.99
C LYS A 692 11.08 22.51 3.10
N GLU A 693 12.22 22.23 3.73
CA GLU A 693 13.51 22.16 3.05
C GLU A 693 13.95 20.72 2.77
N VAL A 694 14.72 20.55 1.70
CA VAL A 694 15.31 19.27 1.31
C VAL A 694 16.82 19.46 1.19
N GLY A 695 17.58 18.69 1.94
CA GLY A 695 19.04 18.69 1.95
C GLY A 695 19.63 17.46 1.30
N TYR A 696 20.81 17.62 0.70
CA TYR A 696 21.64 16.50 0.23
C TYR A 696 23.03 16.61 0.84
N THR A 697 23.43 15.59 1.61
CA THR A 697 24.76 15.51 2.21
C THR A 697 25.59 14.45 1.51
N THR A 698 26.84 14.77 1.21
CA THR A 698 27.64 13.99 0.28
C THR A 698 29.12 14.08 0.56
N ARG A 699 29.90 13.09 0.10
CA ARG A 699 31.37 13.15 0.16
C ARG A 699 31.93 14.26 -0.72
N PHE A 700 33.10 14.77 -0.34
CA PHE A 700 33.81 15.83 -1.07
C PHE A 700 34.10 15.54 -2.55
N ASN A 701 34.14 14.28 -2.97
CA ASN A 701 34.47 13.85 -4.33
C ASN A 701 33.24 13.50 -5.17
N ALA A 702 32.02 13.76 -4.68
CA ALA A 702 30.79 13.43 -5.38
C ALA A 702 30.70 14.06 -6.79
N PHE A 703 31.32 15.22 -6.99
CA PHE A 703 31.39 15.90 -8.30
C PHE A 703 32.74 15.78 -9.00
N PHE A 704 33.63 14.90 -8.52
CA PHE A 704 34.84 14.53 -9.25
C PHE A 704 34.50 13.38 -10.21
N GLY A 705 34.86 13.53 -11.49
CA GLY A 705 34.78 12.40 -12.43
C GLY A 705 35.82 11.33 -12.11
N ASN A 706 37.02 11.77 -11.70
CA ASN A 706 38.09 10.94 -11.17
C ASN A 706 38.93 11.80 -10.21
N SER A 707 39.07 11.39 -8.96
CA SER A 707 39.86 12.12 -7.97
C SER A 707 41.35 12.28 -8.34
N GLU A 708 41.92 11.38 -9.15
CA GLU A 708 43.31 11.51 -9.62
C GLU A 708 43.53 12.78 -10.47
N ASP A 709 42.52 13.23 -11.20
CA ASP A 709 42.59 14.46 -12.02
C ASP A 709 42.65 15.72 -11.15
N HIS A 710 42.32 15.58 -9.86
CA HIS A 710 42.35 16.61 -8.83
C HIS A 710 43.56 16.48 -7.89
N GLY A 711 44.55 15.65 -8.28
CA GLY A 711 45.81 15.48 -7.56
C GLY A 711 45.77 14.48 -6.40
N PHE A 712 44.66 13.77 -6.21
CA PHE A 712 44.59 12.67 -5.24
C PHE A 712 45.43 11.47 -5.73
N PRO A 713 46.05 10.69 -4.83
CA PRO A 713 46.96 9.61 -5.21
C PRO A 713 46.27 8.39 -5.85
N ALA A 714 44.94 8.29 -5.73
CA ALA A 714 44.15 7.23 -6.32
C ALA A 714 42.69 7.67 -6.51
N LYS A 715 41.99 6.95 -7.39
CA LYS A 715 40.54 7.01 -7.54
C LYS A 715 39.83 6.48 -6.29
N PHE A 716 38.76 7.13 -5.86
CA PHE A 716 37.86 6.60 -4.83
C PHE A 716 36.64 5.92 -5.46
N ASN A 717 36.04 4.98 -4.73
CA ASN A 717 34.80 4.36 -5.19
C ASN A 717 33.62 5.35 -5.20
N SER A 718 33.63 6.37 -4.32
CA SER A 718 32.61 7.43 -4.27
C SER A 718 32.75 8.52 -5.34
N ASP A 719 33.72 8.43 -6.25
CA ASP A 719 33.85 9.38 -7.35
C ASP A 719 32.57 9.40 -8.19
N GLY A 720 32.06 10.60 -8.46
CA GLY A 720 30.95 10.84 -9.39
C GLY A 720 29.55 10.53 -8.86
N GLU A 721 29.35 10.29 -7.56
CA GLU A 721 28.02 10.10 -6.96
C GLU A 721 27.06 11.28 -7.27
N GLY A 722 27.53 12.50 -7.03
CA GLY A 722 26.79 13.73 -7.30
C GLY A 722 26.56 13.97 -8.79
N LEU A 723 27.53 13.61 -9.65
CA LEU A 723 27.37 13.67 -11.11
C LEU A 723 26.26 12.74 -11.60
N ALA A 724 26.16 11.53 -11.04
CA ALA A 724 25.12 10.57 -11.40
C ALA A 724 23.72 11.08 -10.99
N ILE A 725 23.60 11.63 -9.78
CA ILE A 725 22.34 12.18 -9.25
C ILE A 725 21.89 13.40 -10.07
N ASP A 726 22.76 14.38 -10.28
CA ASP A 726 22.48 15.58 -11.08
C ASP A 726 22.15 15.25 -12.54
N GLY A 727 22.90 14.31 -13.14
CA GLY A 727 22.65 13.83 -14.50
C GLY A 727 21.27 13.18 -14.62
N TRP A 728 20.90 12.32 -13.67
CA TRP A 728 19.58 11.70 -13.64
C TRP A 728 18.46 12.75 -13.55
N LEU A 729 18.60 13.76 -12.67
CA LEU A 729 17.61 14.83 -12.54
C LEU A 729 17.44 15.61 -13.86
N LYS A 730 18.55 15.95 -14.52
CA LYS A 730 18.55 16.66 -15.82
C LYS A 730 17.87 15.86 -16.92
N ASP A 731 18.14 14.56 -16.99
CA ASP A 731 17.48 13.65 -17.95
C ASP A 731 15.95 13.55 -17.71
N HIS A 732 15.48 13.93 -16.53
CA HIS A 732 14.07 13.94 -16.14
C HIS A 732 13.50 15.37 -16.00
N GLY A 733 14.12 16.36 -16.64
CA GLY A 733 13.61 17.73 -16.73
C GLY A 733 13.66 18.52 -15.43
N SER A 734 14.56 18.13 -14.52
CA SER A 734 14.83 18.79 -13.23
C SER A 734 16.34 19.00 -13.03
N SER A 735 16.75 19.42 -11.84
CA SER A 735 18.15 19.61 -11.44
C SER A 735 18.26 19.61 -9.93
N LEU A 736 19.48 19.48 -9.39
CA LEU A 736 19.68 19.66 -7.93
C LEU A 736 19.18 21.03 -7.47
N ASN A 737 19.42 22.08 -8.27
CA ASN A 737 18.97 23.45 -7.98
C ASN A 737 17.44 23.59 -7.86
N GLU A 738 16.67 22.67 -8.42
CA GLU A 738 15.20 22.69 -8.34
C GLU A 738 14.66 21.84 -7.18
N VAL A 739 15.46 20.94 -6.61
CA VAL A 739 14.97 19.94 -5.64
C VAL A 739 15.61 20.00 -4.26
N VAL A 740 16.76 20.67 -4.08
CA VAL A 740 17.43 20.80 -2.77
C VAL A 740 17.74 22.24 -2.36
N ASN A 741 17.60 22.54 -1.08
CA ASN A 741 17.92 23.80 -0.42
C ASN A 741 19.42 23.94 -0.10
N TRP A 742 20.16 22.82 -0.07
CA TRP A 742 21.60 22.80 0.06
C TRP A 742 22.19 21.46 -0.43
N VAL A 743 23.48 21.52 -0.73
CA VAL A 743 24.37 20.37 -0.88
C VAL A 743 25.51 20.53 0.14
N ASN A 744 25.48 19.72 1.20
CA ASN A 744 26.51 19.70 2.24
C ASN A 744 27.69 18.83 1.80
N ILE A 745 28.88 19.40 1.83
CA ILE A 745 30.12 18.72 1.45
C ILE A 745 30.81 18.18 2.71
N MET A 746 30.89 16.86 2.86
CA MET A 746 31.73 16.23 3.87
C MET A 746 33.21 16.28 3.44
N ALA A 747 33.87 17.40 3.75
CA ALA A 747 35.28 17.66 3.48
C ALA A 747 36.16 17.30 4.68
N TYR A 748 36.04 16.06 5.14
CA TYR A 748 36.73 15.44 6.28
C TYR A 748 36.75 13.91 6.10
N ASP A 749 37.23 13.15 7.07
CA ASP A 749 37.34 11.68 7.03
C ASP A 749 38.15 11.12 5.86
N VAL A 750 39.28 11.80 5.58
CA VAL A 750 40.28 11.37 4.62
C VAL A 750 41.66 11.52 5.24
N GLY A 751 42.34 10.40 5.45
CA GLY A 751 43.70 10.40 5.98
C GLY A 751 44.71 11.10 5.05
N PRO A 752 45.76 11.74 5.58
CA PRO A 752 46.74 12.47 4.78
C PRO A 752 47.36 11.65 3.64
N GLU A 753 47.53 10.35 3.83
CA GLU A 753 48.06 9.44 2.81
C GLU A 753 47.17 9.30 1.56
N TYR A 754 45.89 9.65 1.67
CA TYR A 754 44.91 9.66 0.58
C TYR A 754 44.67 11.07 0.02
N MET A 755 45.31 12.09 0.58
CA MET A 755 45.16 13.49 0.15
C MET A 755 46.27 13.91 -0.82
N PRO A 756 46.04 14.91 -1.68
CA PRO A 756 47.06 15.43 -2.59
C PRO A 756 48.33 15.85 -1.85
N ASN A 757 49.48 15.25 -2.18
CA ASN A 757 50.79 15.47 -1.55
C ASN A 757 50.95 15.02 -0.08
N GLY A 758 50.11 14.12 0.44
CA GLY A 758 50.35 13.51 1.75
C GLY A 758 50.08 14.44 2.95
N GLN A 759 49.16 15.39 2.81
CA GLN A 759 48.88 16.48 3.77
C GLN A 759 47.40 16.47 4.21
N THR A 760 47.03 17.29 5.19
CA THR A 760 45.62 17.51 5.56
C THR A 760 44.90 18.39 4.54
N TRP A 761 43.61 18.65 4.78
CA TRP A 761 42.88 19.68 4.04
C TRP A 761 43.61 21.03 4.06
N ASN A 762 43.51 21.77 2.96
CA ASN A 762 44.08 23.09 2.80
C ASN A 762 43.29 23.90 1.75
N MET A 763 43.63 25.18 1.61
CA MET A 763 42.91 26.09 0.73
C MET A 763 42.95 25.74 -0.75
N GLU A 764 43.97 25.03 -1.25
CA GLU A 764 44.00 24.60 -2.65
C GLU A 764 42.94 23.51 -2.88
N VAL A 765 42.92 22.49 -2.03
CA VAL A 765 41.96 21.38 -2.13
C VAL A 765 40.52 21.85 -1.88
N TYR A 766 40.28 22.71 -0.87
CA TYR A 766 38.95 23.26 -0.63
C TYR A 766 38.41 24.02 -1.83
N LYS A 767 39.23 24.86 -2.46
CA LYS A 767 38.81 25.61 -3.65
C LYS A 767 38.49 24.70 -4.82
N ASP A 768 39.27 23.64 -5.02
CA ASP A 768 39.05 22.71 -6.12
C ASP A 768 37.76 21.89 -5.95
N VAL A 769 37.49 21.42 -4.72
CA VAL A 769 36.22 20.78 -4.35
C VAL A 769 35.05 21.73 -4.59
N LEU A 770 35.09 22.94 -4.01
CA LEU A 770 34.03 23.95 -4.19
C LEU A 770 33.79 24.31 -5.66
N ASN A 771 34.87 24.50 -6.43
CA ASN A 771 34.78 24.79 -7.87
C ASN A 771 34.15 23.63 -8.64
N SER A 772 34.36 22.38 -8.22
CA SER A 772 33.80 21.21 -8.89
C SER A 772 32.30 21.07 -8.63
N PHE A 773 31.84 21.32 -7.39
CA PHE A 773 30.41 21.37 -7.08
C PHE A 773 29.71 22.50 -7.84
N SER A 774 30.29 23.71 -7.86
CA SER A 774 29.69 24.89 -8.50
C SER A 774 29.57 24.83 -10.03
N LYS A 775 30.16 23.83 -10.70
CA LYS A 775 29.91 23.58 -12.12
C LYS A 775 28.53 22.96 -12.38
N HIS A 776 27.95 22.34 -11.35
CA HIS A 776 26.72 21.55 -11.45
C HIS A 776 25.59 22.10 -10.60
N VAL A 777 25.92 22.64 -9.44
CA VAL A 777 24.98 23.18 -8.44
C VAL A 777 25.20 24.68 -8.33
N ASP A 778 24.13 25.45 -8.14
CA ASP A 778 24.23 26.89 -7.84
C ASP A 778 25.16 27.07 -6.63
N PRO A 779 26.23 27.89 -6.72
CA PRO A 779 27.12 28.15 -5.60
C PRO A 779 26.42 28.49 -4.28
N ASN A 780 25.27 29.18 -4.32
CA ASN A 780 24.49 29.54 -3.14
C ASN A 780 23.88 28.33 -2.40
N LEU A 781 23.83 27.16 -3.03
CA LEU A 781 23.37 25.92 -2.42
C LEU A 781 24.55 25.05 -1.95
N VAL A 782 25.78 25.38 -2.33
CA VAL A 782 26.98 24.59 -1.99
C VAL A 782 27.51 25.00 -0.61
N ILE A 783 27.49 24.07 0.34
CA ILE A 783 27.87 24.28 1.74
C ILE A 783 29.14 23.50 2.08
N LEU A 784 30.18 24.19 2.56
CA LEU A 784 31.41 23.52 2.96
C LEU A 784 31.29 22.94 4.37
N GLY A 785 31.45 21.63 4.52
CA GLY A 785 31.40 20.94 5.82
C GLY A 785 32.76 20.79 6.48
N PHE A 786 32.77 20.84 7.81
CA PHE A 786 33.95 20.68 8.67
C PHE A 786 33.70 19.70 9.80
N GLU A 787 34.71 18.90 10.15
CA GLU A 787 34.77 18.12 11.40
C GLU A 787 36.01 18.55 12.21
N PRO A 788 35.89 19.60 13.03
CA PRO A 788 37.05 20.28 13.61
C PRO A 788 37.55 19.60 14.88
N GLY A 789 38.39 18.59 14.70
CA GLY A 789 39.14 17.94 15.76
C GLY A 789 39.39 16.48 15.43
N GLY A 790 38.74 15.61 16.20
CA GLY A 790 38.78 14.18 15.98
C GLY A 790 37.98 13.73 14.77
N GLN A 791 38.61 13.02 13.81
CA GLN A 791 37.97 12.51 12.59
C GLN A 791 38.05 10.98 12.49
N ALA A 792 37.17 10.37 11.71
CA ALA A 792 37.20 8.97 11.34
C ALA A 792 38.16 8.74 10.14
N ALA A 793 38.28 7.47 9.70
CA ALA A 793 39.06 7.06 8.52
C ALA A 793 40.52 7.57 8.47
N GLY A 794 41.15 7.80 9.63
CA GLY A 794 42.51 8.34 9.72
C GLY A 794 42.64 9.84 9.40
N GLY A 795 41.51 10.54 9.24
CA GLY A 795 41.44 11.97 9.01
C GLY A 795 42.13 12.77 10.12
N ILE A 796 42.68 13.91 9.74
CA ILE A 796 43.33 14.84 10.66
C ILE A 796 42.81 16.23 10.32
N TRP A 797 42.25 16.91 11.32
CA TRP A 797 41.79 18.28 11.18
C TRP A 797 42.93 19.21 10.78
N GLU A 798 42.67 20.04 9.77
CA GLU A 798 43.58 21.04 9.22
C GLU A 798 43.89 22.21 10.17
N GLY A 799 43.13 22.29 11.27
CA GLY A 799 43.30 23.28 12.32
C GLY A 799 42.53 24.58 12.05
N MET A 800 42.27 25.28 13.16
CA MET A 800 41.40 26.46 13.23
C MET A 800 41.73 27.53 12.18
N ASP A 801 43.01 27.84 11.96
CA ASP A 801 43.41 28.92 11.05
C ASP A 801 43.05 28.60 9.58
N VAL A 802 43.21 27.34 9.16
CA VAL A 802 42.87 26.92 7.80
C VAL A 802 41.35 26.84 7.64
N SER A 803 40.63 26.30 8.62
CA SER A 803 39.16 26.29 8.59
C SER A 803 38.58 27.70 8.49
N LYS A 804 39.14 28.69 9.24
CA LYS A 804 38.75 30.10 9.13
C LYS A 804 39.04 30.70 7.76
N GLN A 805 40.20 30.43 7.16
CA GLN A 805 40.50 30.85 5.79
C GLN A 805 39.51 30.27 4.77
N ALA A 806 39.06 29.03 4.99
CA ALA A 806 38.05 28.40 4.14
C ALA A 806 36.68 29.08 4.31
N ILE A 807 36.28 29.41 5.55
CA ILE A 807 35.07 30.18 5.84
C ILE A 807 35.12 31.58 5.20
N ASP A 808 36.26 32.29 5.30
CA ASP A 808 36.45 33.59 4.65
C ASP A 808 36.29 33.48 3.14
N TYR A 809 36.82 32.40 2.54
CA TYR A 809 36.67 32.15 1.12
C TYR A 809 35.19 31.90 0.74
N VAL A 810 34.48 31.07 1.51
CA VAL A 810 33.04 30.83 1.34
C VAL A 810 32.25 32.13 1.47
N ALA A 811 32.55 32.97 2.45
CA ALA A 811 31.92 34.27 2.66
C ALA A 811 32.07 35.17 1.43
N ASN A 812 33.29 35.25 0.89
CA ASN A 812 33.65 36.16 -0.20
C ASN A 812 33.30 35.66 -1.61
N ASN A 813 32.87 34.40 -1.80
CA ASN A 813 32.70 33.80 -3.14
C ASN A 813 31.30 33.20 -3.43
N ASN A 814 30.23 33.83 -2.92
CA ASN A 814 28.83 33.44 -3.22
C ASN A 814 28.48 31.96 -2.94
N TYR A 815 29.23 31.31 -2.06
CA TYR A 815 28.92 29.95 -1.60
C TYR A 815 27.83 29.99 -0.51
N GLY A 816 27.05 28.92 -0.42
CA GLY A 816 25.88 28.85 0.43
C GLY A 816 26.13 28.87 1.93
N GLY A 817 27.36 28.58 2.38
CA GLY A 817 27.71 28.67 3.80
C GLY A 817 28.59 27.54 4.32
N SER A 818 28.46 27.24 5.61
CA SER A 818 29.28 26.25 6.33
C SER A 818 28.43 25.25 7.11
N MET A 819 28.85 23.99 7.13
CA MET A 819 28.25 22.90 7.88
C MET A 819 29.26 22.32 8.88
N PHE A 820 28.79 21.88 10.05
CA PHE A 820 29.65 21.33 11.11
C PHE A 820 29.14 19.99 11.63
N TRP A 821 30.02 19.00 11.58
CA TRP A 821 29.89 17.72 12.27
C TRP A 821 30.81 17.73 13.51
N ALA A 822 30.30 17.60 14.75
CA ALA A 822 28.92 17.81 15.17
C ALA A 822 28.86 18.67 16.44
N ILE A 823 27.74 19.38 16.65
CA ILE A 823 27.51 20.40 17.70
C ILE A 823 27.93 19.89 19.08
N ASN A 824 27.55 18.66 19.41
CA ASN A 824 27.71 18.06 20.73
C ASN A 824 28.74 16.92 20.77
N GLN A 825 29.67 16.88 19.80
CA GLN A 825 30.67 15.82 19.74
C GLN A 825 31.78 16.02 20.80
N PRO A 826 31.93 15.11 21.78
CA PRO A 826 33.06 15.09 22.70
C PRO A 826 34.34 14.67 21.96
N PRO A 827 35.51 14.62 22.63
CA PRO A 827 36.74 14.15 22.00
C PRO A 827 36.58 12.77 21.37
N TYR A 828 37.05 12.64 20.13
CA TYR A 828 36.96 11.42 19.33
C TYR A 828 38.31 11.14 18.67
N ASN A 829 39.02 10.08 19.03
CA ASN A 829 40.36 9.77 18.47
C ASN A 829 41.41 10.92 18.55
N SER A 830 41.13 11.98 19.30
CA SER A 830 41.99 13.15 19.55
C SER A 830 41.74 13.66 20.97
N THR A 831 42.58 14.59 21.45
CA THR A 831 42.36 15.29 22.72
C THR A 831 41.48 16.53 22.58
N GLU A 832 41.14 16.92 21.36
CA GLU A 832 40.34 18.11 21.08
C GLU A 832 38.86 17.78 21.18
N ILE A 833 38.05 18.74 21.62
CA ILE A 833 36.61 18.59 21.71
C ILE A 833 36.00 19.11 20.41
N THR A 834 35.59 18.21 19.52
CA THR A 834 35.08 18.55 18.18
C THR A 834 33.93 19.56 18.26
N GLY A 835 32.95 19.35 19.14
CA GLY A 835 31.80 20.25 19.26
C GLY A 835 32.15 21.67 19.73
N LEU A 836 33.15 21.84 20.61
CA LEU A 836 33.60 23.19 21.02
C LEU A 836 34.32 23.93 19.89
N ASN A 837 35.07 23.20 19.05
CA ASN A 837 35.73 23.80 17.90
C ASN A 837 34.72 24.09 16.78
N ALA A 838 33.73 23.22 16.60
CA ALA A 838 32.60 23.44 15.70
C ALA A 838 31.84 24.70 16.09
N ASP A 839 31.52 24.88 17.38
CA ASP A 839 30.83 26.08 17.86
C ASP A 839 31.64 27.37 17.65
N LYS A 840 32.97 27.34 17.87
CA LYS A 840 33.84 28.49 17.57
C LYS A 840 33.87 28.84 16.09
N LEU A 841 33.90 27.83 15.20
CA LEU A 841 33.87 28.05 13.76
C LEU A 841 32.48 28.48 13.29
N ALA A 842 31.41 27.96 13.89
CA ALA A 842 30.03 28.38 13.61
C ALA A 842 29.80 29.85 13.99
N ALA A 843 30.29 30.28 15.16
CA ALA A 843 30.27 31.69 15.57
C ALA A 843 31.04 32.57 14.57
N TYR A 844 32.22 32.10 14.14
CA TYR A 844 33.02 32.80 13.14
C TYR A 844 32.30 32.88 11.77
N SER A 845 31.67 31.79 11.33
CA SER A 845 30.84 31.78 10.13
C SER A 845 29.66 32.75 10.24
N LYS A 846 28.97 32.77 11.37
CA LYS A 846 27.85 33.70 11.63
C LYS A 846 28.29 35.15 11.43
N GLU A 847 29.44 35.53 12.01
CA GLU A 847 30.05 36.86 11.84
C GLU A 847 30.40 37.14 10.37
N GLN A 848 31.16 36.25 9.72
CA GLN A 848 31.62 36.47 8.33
C GLN A 848 30.47 36.48 7.31
N PHE A 849 29.36 35.83 7.63
CA PHE A 849 28.18 35.78 6.77
C PHE A 849 27.21 36.92 7.03
N GLY A 850 27.47 37.76 8.04
CA GLY A 850 26.59 38.88 8.41
C GLY A 850 25.25 38.41 8.98
N LEU A 851 25.26 37.33 9.75
CA LEU A 851 24.07 36.71 10.34
C LEU A 851 23.88 37.06 11.83
N ASP A 852 24.70 37.96 12.38
CA ASP A 852 24.52 38.50 13.74
C ASP A 852 23.24 39.35 13.80
N ASP A 853 22.43 39.12 14.84
CA ASP A 853 21.04 39.56 14.98
C ASP A 853 20.83 41.05 14.60
N GLU A 854 19.93 41.31 13.64
CA GLU A 854 19.18 42.58 13.51
C GLU A 854 18.03 42.65 14.52
#